data_AF-A0A1F5KRY7-F1
#
_entry.id   AF-A0A1F5KRY7-F1
#
_cell.length_a   1.000
_cell.length_b   1.000
_cell.length_c   1.000
_cell.angle_alpha   90.00
_cell.angle_beta   90.00
_cell.angle_gamma   90.00
#
_symmetry.space_group_name_H-M   'P 1'
#
loop_
_entity.id
_entity.type
_entity.pdbx_description
1 polymer ?
#
loop_
_entity_poly.entity_id
_entity_poly.type
_entity_poly.pdbx_seq_one_letter_code
_entity_poly.pdbx_strand_id
1 'polypeptide(L)'
;MIQSTILQILLGILFLAINFICFTTVGFFILKKFQFIVKDSIEKYTLSTVLGLVIFTLIAYIFAFINLRFLMWTFPIFGLLVLIKFKNEFLQFKLNIHSKNLFLLVFLIGIFAQVAVNAPSGLLYKDGVYFWSSHGHDGVWHLSLMEQMKKNEFPFQNPELAGAKLQNYHFFVDLLMSEMSRLFYFSNLDIYFRFMPTLFSILLGLTSFIFVREWKKSEIAGIWAMFFTYFAGSFGYLLYIPTHGSLGGESIFWVSQTHSVLGNPPHASAFIILTAFLFCLLRYFKSYDYKYFFLSVILGGSIIGFKVYGGILILFGLLIVGIYEIFAKRIFKTLLLFLASFLLSFGIYFPNSAGSQDFLIWQPWWYIRTMVVATDRLNWLDLELRRQHYLSRGTWNANLRVVQLETTAFLIFLFGNLGMRFLGFWTIFKQLRENIFRNSFNLFFLIITLTSFTIPVLFLQKGVAWNSIQFNQYFLLLFGFLAAIAVTDLLIKIKIKAIRTTSLRPTVLKVITVIIIIFLAIPTQVGLLWQFYSNPALSKISYGELEALNYLKQNSERDAVVLTAPFNKYEKDMYKNPPIPIYAWYDTGYVSVFTSRKTLIADEEQINIMGYDVDELVNERKEAFDSTDSNKMNDFLKKYDVDFIYLVWEERFAAEVENINADLVFENEDSRIYRVR
;
A
#
# COMPACT_ATOMS: atom_id res chain seq x y z
N MET A 1 18.71 -19.19 15.93
CA MET A 1 17.49 -18.35 15.99
C MET A 1 17.68 -17.08 16.84
N ILE A 2 18.03 -17.19 18.14
CA ILE A 2 18.19 -16.01 19.03
C ILE A 2 19.22 -14.97 18.54
N GLN A 3 20.40 -15.41 18.10
CA GLN A 3 21.43 -14.52 17.54
C GLN A 3 20.96 -13.77 16.28
N SER A 4 20.17 -14.43 15.42
CA SER A 4 19.60 -13.82 14.22
C SER A 4 18.54 -12.77 14.57
N THR A 5 17.68 -13.04 15.56
CA THR A 5 16.69 -12.07 16.05
C THR A 5 17.32 -10.83 16.67
N ILE A 6 18.37 -11.00 17.48
CA ILE A 6 19.11 -9.86 18.07
C ILE A 6 19.73 -9.00 16.97
N LEU A 7 20.37 -9.62 15.97
CA LEU A 7 20.93 -8.90 14.83
C LEU A 7 19.87 -8.08 14.09
N GLN A 8 18.70 -8.68 13.82
CA GLN A 8 17.58 -7.99 13.16
C GLN A 8 17.07 -6.79 13.97
N ILE A 9 16.99 -6.91 15.30
CA ILE A 9 16.62 -5.79 16.18
C ILE A 9 17.67 -4.67 16.11
N LEU A 10 18.95 -5.01 16.18
CA LEU A 10 20.04 -4.03 16.09
C LEU A 10 20.06 -3.32 14.74
N LEU A 11 19.89 -4.06 13.64
CA LEU A 11 19.77 -3.50 12.30
C LEU A 11 18.53 -2.60 12.17
N GLY A 12 17.40 -2.99 12.77
CA GLY A 12 16.20 -2.16 12.81
C GLY A 12 16.42 -0.84 13.57
N ILE A 13 17.12 -0.86 14.71
CA ILE A 13 17.47 0.36 15.46
C ILE A 13 18.41 1.25 14.64
N LEU A 14 19.43 0.66 14.01
CA LEU A 14 20.35 1.38 13.12
C LEU A 14 19.60 2.00 11.95
N PHE A 15 18.68 1.25 11.32
CA PHE A 15 17.82 1.75 10.26
C PHE A 15 17.01 2.95 10.74
N LEU A 16 16.33 2.88 11.89
CA LEU A 16 15.57 4.01 12.43
C LEU A 16 16.45 5.24 12.71
N ALA A 17 17.68 5.05 13.19
CA ALA A 17 18.63 6.13 13.39
C ALA A 17 19.05 6.79 12.06
N ILE A 18 19.31 5.98 11.03
CA ILE A 18 19.62 6.48 9.67
C ILE A 18 18.42 7.21 9.07
N ASN A 19 17.20 6.70 9.23
CA ASN A 19 15.98 7.38 8.78
C ASN A 19 15.76 8.70 9.52
N PHE A 20 16.12 8.77 10.81
CA PHE A 20 16.09 10.02 11.54
C PHE A 20 17.04 11.05 10.93
N ILE A 21 18.28 10.64 10.60
CA ILE A 21 19.26 11.50 9.94
C ILE A 21 18.75 11.90 8.55
N CYS A 22 18.36 10.96 7.70
CA CYS A 22 17.97 11.26 6.32
C CYS A 22 16.68 12.08 6.29
N PHE A 23 15.61 11.61 6.93
CA PHE A 23 14.29 12.20 6.74
C PHE A 23 14.01 13.28 7.79
N THR A 24 14.11 12.93 9.06
CA THR A 24 13.66 13.82 10.14
C THR A 24 14.49 15.09 10.24
N THR A 25 15.82 15.03 10.14
CA THR A 25 16.64 16.23 10.27
C THR A 25 16.48 17.16 9.06
N VAL A 26 16.46 16.60 7.83
CA VAL A 26 16.32 17.39 6.60
C VAL A 26 14.94 18.03 6.54
N GLY A 27 13.87 17.28 6.82
CA GLY A 27 12.52 17.85 6.90
C GLY A 27 12.40 18.91 8.00
N PHE A 28 13.05 18.71 9.16
CA PHE A 28 13.09 19.71 10.22
C PHE A 28 13.75 21.01 9.77
N PHE A 29 14.86 20.92 9.04
CA PHE A 29 15.53 22.10 8.48
C PHE A 29 14.60 22.89 7.56
N ILE A 30 13.87 22.20 6.68
CA ILE A 30 12.90 22.83 5.77
C ILE A 30 11.77 23.50 6.57
N LEU A 31 11.13 22.77 7.50
CA LEU A 31 10.07 23.34 8.34
C LEU A 31 10.56 24.58 9.11
N LYS A 32 11.78 24.54 9.66
CA LYS A 32 12.38 25.67 10.36
C LYS A 32 12.68 26.84 9.44
N LYS A 33 13.20 26.60 8.24
CA LYS A 33 13.51 27.65 7.24
C LYS A 33 12.26 28.38 6.77
N PHE A 34 11.15 27.65 6.59
CA PHE A 34 9.83 28.20 6.24
C PHE A 34 9.03 28.70 7.46
N GLN A 35 9.64 28.73 8.65
CA GLN A 35 9.00 29.17 9.90
C GLN A 35 7.65 28.49 10.15
N PHE A 36 7.59 27.20 9.84
CA PHE A 36 6.39 26.40 10.06
C PHE A 36 6.11 26.31 11.56
N ILE A 37 4.89 26.67 11.95
CA ILE A 37 4.49 26.67 13.35
C ILE A 37 4.22 25.23 13.75
N VAL A 38 4.93 24.71 14.75
CA VAL A 38 4.66 23.38 15.33
C VAL A 38 4.17 23.51 16.76
N LYS A 39 3.13 22.74 17.13
CA LYS A 39 2.56 22.81 18.48
C LYS A 39 3.45 22.14 19.53
N ASP A 40 3.99 20.98 19.20
CA ASP A 40 4.76 20.15 20.13
C ASP A 40 5.76 19.23 19.40
N SER A 41 6.50 18.43 20.18
CA SER A 41 7.50 17.50 19.66
C SER A 41 6.89 16.51 18.67
N ILE A 42 5.72 15.94 18.95
CA ILE A 42 5.11 14.91 18.09
C ILE A 42 4.85 15.50 16.71
N GLU A 43 4.23 16.67 16.65
CA GLU A 43 3.99 17.38 15.40
C GLU A 43 5.31 17.69 14.66
N LYS A 44 6.30 18.23 15.40
CA LYS A 44 7.63 18.55 14.85
C LYS A 44 8.26 17.34 14.18
N TYR A 45 8.44 16.24 14.91
CA TYR A 45 9.14 15.07 14.39
C TYR A 45 8.34 14.37 13.29
N THR A 46 7.03 14.18 13.48
CA THR A 46 6.19 13.48 12.50
C THR A 46 6.18 14.20 11.15
N LEU A 47 5.91 15.52 11.14
CA LEU A 47 5.87 16.28 9.88
C LEU A 47 7.26 16.39 9.24
N SER A 48 8.30 16.52 10.06
CA SER A 48 9.68 16.54 9.55
C SER A 48 10.03 15.23 8.87
N THR A 49 9.71 14.08 9.48
CA THR A 49 9.99 12.76 8.87
C THR A 49 9.21 12.57 7.57
N VAL A 50 7.91 12.87 7.54
CA VAL A 50 7.10 12.71 6.31
C VAL A 50 7.59 13.63 5.19
N LEU A 51 7.86 14.90 5.50
CA LEU A 51 8.39 15.86 4.52
C LEU A 51 9.76 15.42 4.02
N GLY A 52 10.67 15.03 4.92
CA GLY A 52 12.00 14.58 4.56
C GLY A 52 11.99 13.32 3.69
N LEU A 53 11.09 12.38 3.96
CA LEU A 53 10.88 11.17 3.15
C LEU A 53 10.41 11.52 1.73
N VAL A 54 9.43 12.43 1.58
CA VAL A 54 8.95 12.87 0.27
C VAL A 54 10.06 13.60 -0.49
N ILE A 55 10.77 14.52 0.16
CA ILE A 55 11.88 15.27 -0.46
C ILE A 55 13.04 14.35 -0.85
N PHE A 56 13.41 13.38 0.00
CA PHE A 56 14.42 12.38 -0.31
C PHE A 56 14.07 11.63 -1.60
N THR A 57 12.82 11.19 -1.72
CA THR A 57 12.32 10.44 -2.87
C THR A 57 12.29 11.29 -4.13
N LEU A 58 11.81 12.54 -4.03
CA LEU A 58 11.82 13.48 -5.16
C LEU A 58 13.22 13.78 -5.66
N ILE A 59 14.17 14.02 -4.75
CA ILE A 59 15.57 14.29 -5.12
C ILE A 59 16.20 13.04 -5.73
N ALA A 60 15.94 11.84 -5.19
CA ALA A 60 16.38 10.59 -5.80
C ALA A 60 15.86 10.45 -7.23
N TYR A 61 14.59 10.76 -7.46
CA TYR A 61 13.99 10.73 -8.80
C TYR A 61 14.64 11.75 -9.74
N ILE A 62 14.80 13.00 -9.29
CA ILE A 62 15.45 14.06 -10.08
C ILE A 62 16.90 13.67 -10.43
N PHE A 63 17.66 13.16 -9.45
CA PHE A 63 19.03 12.72 -9.67
C PHE A 63 19.13 11.47 -10.55
N ALA A 64 18.14 10.57 -10.51
CA ALA A 64 18.04 9.49 -11.49
C ALA A 64 17.83 10.04 -12.90
N PHE A 65 16.88 10.96 -13.07
CA PHE A 65 16.55 11.57 -14.35
C PHE A 65 17.76 12.26 -15.04
N ILE A 66 18.58 12.97 -14.26
CA ILE A 66 19.78 13.67 -14.77
C ILE A 66 21.07 12.84 -14.68
N ASN A 67 20.98 11.55 -14.34
CA ASN A 67 22.12 10.64 -14.18
C ASN A 67 23.19 11.09 -13.16
N LEU A 68 22.77 11.71 -12.05
CA LEU A 68 23.63 12.18 -10.95
C LEU A 68 23.29 11.53 -9.60
N ARG A 69 22.83 10.27 -9.59
CA ARG A 69 22.40 9.56 -8.34
C ARG A 69 23.48 9.42 -7.28
N PHE A 70 24.76 9.53 -7.63
CA PHE A 70 25.84 9.56 -6.65
C PHE A 70 25.73 10.76 -5.69
N LEU A 71 25.11 11.88 -6.14
CA LEU A 71 24.87 13.05 -5.31
C LEU A 71 23.87 12.80 -4.18
N MET A 72 23.14 11.66 -4.16
CA MET A 72 22.29 11.30 -3.03
C MET A 72 23.06 11.19 -1.71
N TRP A 73 24.37 10.92 -1.72
CA TRP A 73 25.21 10.94 -0.52
C TRP A 73 25.27 12.32 0.15
N THR A 74 25.03 13.41 -0.59
CA THR A 74 24.95 14.75 0.00
C THR A 74 23.76 14.89 0.96
N PHE A 75 22.71 14.08 0.79
CA PHE A 75 21.50 14.13 1.60
C PHE A 75 21.71 13.69 3.06
N PRO A 76 22.24 12.48 3.36
CA PRO A 76 22.56 12.10 4.74
C PRO A 76 23.67 12.97 5.35
N ILE A 77 24.66 13.41 4.56
CA ILE A 77 25.70 14.34 5.04
C ILE A 77 25.05 15.66 5.49
N PHE A 78 24.16 16.22 4.68
CA PHE A 78 23.42 17.41 5.05
C PHE A 78 22.57 17.19 6.30
N GLY A 79 21.89 16.04 6.40
CA GLY A 79 21.13 15.67 7.59
C GLY A 79 21.99 15.62 8.87
N LEU A 80 23.19 15.05 8.80
CA LEU A 80 24.15 15.05 9.90
C LEU A 80 24.58 16.47 10.30
N LEU A 81 24.88 17.34 9.32
CA LEU A 81 25.23 18.74 9.58
C LEU A 81 24.09 19.50 10.27
N VAL A 82 22.85 19.27 9.84
CA VAL A 82 21.64 19.83 10.48
C VAL A 82 21.51 19.32 11.91
N LEU A 83 21.70 18.01 12.14
CA LEU A 83 21.66 17.41 13.46
C LEU A 83 22.69 18.04 14.40
N ILE A 84 23.94 18.22 13.94
CA ILE A 84 25.01 18.85 14.73
C ILE A 84 24.67 20.31 15.03
N LYS A 85 24.25 21.08 14.02
CA LYS A 85 23.91 22.50 14.16
C LYS A 85 22.76 22.75 15.13
N PHE A 86 21.75 21.89 15.12
CA PHE A 86 20.53 22.05 15.92
C PHE A 86 20.40 20.98 17.03
N LYS A 87 21.51 20.39 17.49
CA LYS A 87 21.53 19.27 18.45
C LYS A 87 20.67 19.53 19.69
N ASN A 88 20.71 20.75 20.23
CA ASN A 88 19.98 21.12 21.44
C ASN A 88 18.45 21.07 21.22
N GLU A 89 17.96 21.41 20.03
CA GLU A 89 16.54 21.35 19.70
C GLU A 89 16.05 19.91 19.49
N PHE A 90 16.96 19.03 19.07
CA PHE A 90 16.68 17.61 18.95
C PHE A 90 16.68 16.90 20.31
N LEU A 91 17.54 17.30 21.24
CA LEU A 91 17.61 16.76 22.61
C LEU A 91 16.41 17.15 23.49
N GLN A 92 15.70 18.22 23.15
CA GLN A 92 14.54 18.72 23.91
C GLN A 92 13.21 17.96 23.65
N PHE A 93 13.27 16.69 23.24
CA PHE A 93 12.04 15.91 23.02
C PHE A 93 11.22 15.80 24.31
N LYS A 94 9.96 16.23 24.26
CA LYS A 94 9.00 16.08 25.36
C LYS A 94 7.66 15.57 24.84
N LEU A 95 7.24 14.42 25.37
CA LEU A 95 5.92 13.85 25.06
C LEU A 95 4.85 14.50 25.95
N ASN A 96 4.32 15.63 25.50
CA ASN A 96 3.27 16.39 26.18
C ASN A 96 1.89 15.94 25.70
N ILE A 97 1.41 14.81 26.22
CA ILE A 97 0.03 14.33 26.03
C ILE A 97 -0.58 14.11 27.41
N HIS A 98 -1.79 14.63 27.63
CA HIS A 98 -2.51 14.45 28.89
C HIS A 98 -2.80 12.96 29.17
N SER A 99 -3.30 12.22 28.18
CA SER A 99 -3.55 10.77 28.26
C SER A 99 -2.38 9.93 27.73
N LYS A 100 -1.15 10.23 28.18
CA LYS A 100 0.09 9.59 27.69
C LYS A 100 0.06 8.06 27.70
N ASN A 101 -0.43 7.43 28.76
CA ASN A 101 -0.44 5.96 28.86
C ASN A 101 -1.38 5.34 27.81
N LEU A 102 -2.58 5.91 27.62
CA LEU A 102 -3.51 5.44 26.60
C LEU A 102 -2.94 5.66 25.20
N PHE A 103 -2.31 6.82 24.96
CA PHE A 103 -1.62 7.09 23.71
C PHE A 103 -0.54 6.03 23.42
N LEU A 104 0.36 5.77 24.39
CA LEU A 104 1.43 4.79 24.22
C LEU A 104 0.90 3.38 24.04
N LEU A 105 -0.17 2.99 24.76
CA LEU A 105 -0.81 1.70 24.62
C LEU A 105 -1.33 1.47 23.20
N VAL A 106 -2.17 2.40 22.70
CA VAL A 106 -2.73 2.33 21.34
C VAL A 106 -1.62 2.40 20.30
N PHE A 107 -0.60 3.22 20.53
CA PHE A 107 0.52 3.41 19.61
C PHE A 107 1.39 2.16 19.47
N LEU A 108 1.88 1.60 20.59
CA LEU A 108 2.79 0.46 20.59
C LEU A 108 2.10 -0.83 20.16
N ILE A 109 0.88 -1.09 20.66
CA ILE A 109 0.12 -2.27 20.22
C ILE A 109 -0.24 -2.14 18.74
N GLY A 110 -0.57 -0.93 18.27
CA GLY A 110 -0.90 -0.69 16.86
C GLY A 110 0.27 -1.00 15.94
N ILE A 111 1.47 -0.53 16.29
CA ILE A 111 2.71 -0.84 15.54
C ILE A 111 2.95 -2.35 15.52
N PHE A 112 2.90 -2.99 16.68
CA PHE A 112 3.12 -4.43 16.77
C PHE A 112 2.12 -5.21 15.90
N ALA A 113 0.83 -4.91 16.01
CA ALA A 113 -0.22 -5.63 15.34
C ALA A 113 -0.18 -5.47 13.80
N GLN A 114 0.21 -4.30 13.28
CA GLN A 114 0.36 -4.13 11.83
C GLN A 114 1.65 -4.77 11.29
N VAL A 115 2.76 -4.68 12.02
CA VAL A 115 4.06 -5.21 11.57
C VAL A 115 4.12 -6.74 11.65
N ALA A 116 3.39 -7.33 12.59
CA ALA A 116 3.36 -8.78 12.84
C ALA A 116 3.02 -9.62 11.59
N VAL A 117 2.14 -9.12 10.72
CA VAL A 117 1.72 -9.84 9.49
C VAL A 117 2.69 -9.67 8.31
N ASN A 118 3.67 -8.77 8.40
CA ASN A 118 4.67 -8.55 7.34
C ASN A 118 6.01 -9.18 7.70
N ALA A 119 6.47 -8.99 8.93
CA ALA A 119 7.83 -9.27 9.37
C ALA A 119 8.35 -10.70 9.13
N PRO A 120 7.52 -11.77 9.22
CA PRO A 120 7.99 -13.14 9.00
C PRO A 120 8.44 -13.45 7.56
N SER A 121 7.90 -12.76 6.55
CA SER A 121 8.24 -13.05 5.15
C SER A 121 9.67 -12.63 4.82
N GLY A 122 10.35 -13.42 3.96
CA GLY A 122 11.73 -13.13 3.57
C GLY A 122 12.77 -13.38 4.67
N LEU A 123 12.44 -14.17 5.69
CA LEU A 123 13.42 -14.72 6.64
C LEU A 123 13.88 -16.11 6.20
N LEU A 124 15.04 -16.53 6.71
CA LEU A 124 15.55 -17.89 6.55
C LEU A 124 14.86 -18.83 7.55
N TYR A 125 14.34 -19.93 7.02
CA TYR A 125 13.69 -21.03 7.75
C TYR A 125 14.45 -22.34 7.49
N LYS A 126 13.92 -23.44 8.01
CA LYS A 126 14.56 -24.76 7.95
C LYS A 126 14.85 -25.21 6.50
N ASP A 127 13.94 -24.91 5.57
CA ASP A 127 13.99 -25.43 4.20
C ASP A 127 14.12 -24.32 3.14
N GLY A 128 14.59 -23.13 3.54
CA GLY A 128 14.84 -22.00 2.64
C GLY A 128 14.21 -20.68 3.09
N VAL A 129 13.87 -19.80 2.15
CA VAL A 129 13.22 -18.50 2.42
C VAL A 129 11.71 -18.62 2.24
N TYR A 130 10.93 -18.22 3.24
CA TYR A 130 9.45 -18.38 3.21
C TYR A 130 8.73 -17.06 2.99
N PHE A 131 7.58 -17.12 2.34
CA PHE A 131 6.69 -16.01 2.07
C PHE A 131 5.25 -16.32 2.50
N TRP A 132 4.63 -15.37 3.21
CA TRP A 132 3.24 -15.46 3.66
C TRP A 132 2.34 -14.59 2.80
N SER A 133 1.08 -15.00 2.63
CA SER A 133 0.08 -14.22 1.90
C SER A 133 0.58 -13.82 0.49
N SER A 134 0.20 -12.64 -0.02
CA SER A 134 0.63 -12.17 -1.34
C SER A 134 2.11 -11.80 -1.43
N HIS A 135 2.90 -11.93 -0.35
CA HIS A 135 4.32 -11.54 -0.38
C HIS A 135 5.19 -12.35 -1.33
N GLY A 136 4.80 -13.58 -1.68
CA GLY A 136 5.51 -14.40 -2.67
C GLY A 136 5.30 -13.92 -4.12
N HIS A 137 4.35 -13.02 -4.36
CA HIS A 137 4.02 -12.47 -5.68
C HIS A 137 4.18 -10.94 -5.64
N ASP A 138 3.20 -10.21 -5.09
CA ASP A 138 3.27 -8.75 -4.90
C ASP A 138 4.57 -8.30 -4.21
N GLY A 139 4.97 -8.98 -3.13
CA GLY A 139 6.19 -8.62 -2.39
C GLY A 139 7.46 -8.83 -3.22
N VAL A 140 7.49 -9.89 -4.02
CA VAL A 140 8.59 -10.22 -4.93
C VAL A 140 8.69 -9.19 -6.07
N TRP A 141 7.56 -8.77 -6.65
CA TRP A 141 7.52 -7.69 -7.64
C TRP A 141 8.16 -6.40 -7.13
N HIS A 142 7.80 -5.97 -5.91
CA HIS A 142 8.42 -4.79 -5.32
C HIS A 142 9.93 -4.96 -5.06
N LEU A 143 10.35 -6.15 -4.63
CA LEU A 143 11.77 -6.45 -4.42
C LEU A 143 12.56 -6.45 -5.73
N SER A 144 11.98 -6.90 -6.84
CA SER A 144 12.65 -6.94 -8.14
C SER A 144 12.80 -5.53 -8.71
N LEU A 145 11.78 -4.69 -8.55
CA LEU A 145 11.88 -3.25 -8.80
C LEU A 145 12.99 -2.61 -7.97
N MET A 146 13.08 -2.93 -6.67
CA MET A 146 14.11 -2.38 -5.81
C MET A 146 15.53 -2.81 -6.24
N GLU A 147 15.72 -4.04 -6.70
CA GLU A 147 17.02 -4.49 -7.25
C GLU A 147 17.36 -3.82 -8.58
N GLN A 148 16.39 -3.68 -9.49
CA GLN A 148 16.58 -2.96 -10.75
C GLN A 148 16.87 -1.48 -10.51
N MET A 149 16.18 -0.84 -9.57
CA MET A 149 16.41 0.56 -9.20
C MET A 149 17.72 0.81 -8.48
N LYS A 150 18.44 -0.22 -8.01
CA LYS A 150 19.82 -0.02 -7.52
C LYS A 150 20.81 0.16 -8.65
N LYS A 151 20.46 -0.21 -9.88
CA LYS A 151 21.26 0.05 -11.07
C LYS A 151 21.20 1.56 -11.35
N ASN A 152 22.34 2.15 -11.71
CA ASN A 152 22.43 3.59 -12.04
C ASN A 152 21.94 3.84 -13.47
N GLU A 153 20.71 3.44 -13.73
CA GLU A 153 20.09 3.48 -15.06
C GLU A 153 18.80 4.31 -14.99
N PHE A 154 18.61 5.18 -15.97
CA PHE A 154 17.36 5.89 -16.19
C PHE A 154 17.11 6.03 -17.71
N PRO A 155 15.89 5.81 -18.23
CA PRO A 155 14.68 5.38 -17.51
C PRO A 155 14.85 4.00 -16.87
N PHE A 156 14.20 3.79 -15.72
CA PHE A 156 14.20 2.48 -15.07
C PHE A 156 13.62 1.43 -16.04
N GLN A 157 14.23 0.25 -16.08
CA GLN A 157 13.74 -0.87 -16.89
C GLN A 157 12.75 -1.70 -16.07
N ASN A 158 11.90 -2.47 -16.77
CA ASN A 158 11.09 -3.49 -16.13
C ASN A 158 11.99 -4.69 -15.78
N PRO A 159 12.13 -5.08 -14.50
CA PRO A 159 12.93 -6.24 -14.11
C PRO A 159 12.43 -7.56 -14.69
N GLU A 160 11.14 -7.65 -15.01
CA GLU A 160 10.49 -8.87 -15.48
C GLU A 160 10.21 -8.90 -16.99
N LEU A 161 10.69 -7.90 -17.73
CA LEU A 161 10.56 -7.84 -19.19
C LEU A 161 11.80 -7.17 -19.78
N ALA A 162 12.75 -7.99 -20.22
CA ALA A 162 14.01 -7.48 -20.76
C ALA A 162 13.79 -6.58 -21.98
N GLY A 163 14.53 -5.48 -22.05
CA GLY A 163 14.42 -4.48 -23.12
C GLY A 163 13.26 -3.48 -22.95
N ALA A 164 12.36 -3.67 -21.98
CA ALA A 164 11.25 -2.77 -21.73
C ALA A 164 11.56 -1.73 -20.64
N LYS A 165 11.17 -0.48 -20.88
CA LYS A 165 11.16 0.59 -19.86
C LYS A 165 10.00 0.39 -18.91
N LEU A 166 10.20 0.66 -17.62
CA LEU A 166 9.12 0.68 -16.64
C LEU A 166 8.15 1.82 -16.96
N GLN A 167 6.89 1.48 -17.22
CA GLN A 167 5.82 2.43 -17.55
C GLN A 167 4.51 2.11 -16.81
N ASN A 168 3.61 3.09 -16.73
CA ASN A 168 2.27 2.96 -16.13
C ASN A 168 2.24 2.47 -14.67
N TYR A 169 3.33 2.71 -13.94
CA TYR A 169 3.50 2.24 -12.57
C TYR A 169 3.97 3.36 -11.62
N HIS A 170 3.54 3.30 -10.36
CA HIS A 170 3.82 4.29 -9.32
C HIS A 170 4.97 3.84 -8.41
N PHE A 171 6.21 4.03 -8.88
CA PHE A 171 7.40 3.43 -8.26
C PHE A 171 8.06 4.23 -7.12
N PHE A 172 7.48 5.33 -6.62
CA PHE A 172 8.21 6.18 -5.67
C PHE A 172 8.55 5.47 -4.36
N VAL A 173 7.69 4.56 -3.89
CA VAL A 173 8.01 3.80 -2.68
C VAL A 173 9.16 2.82 -2.93
N ASP A 174 9.21 2.18 -4.10
CA ASP A 174 10.30 1.27 -4.49
C ASP A 174 11.62 2.03 -4.65
N LEU A 175 11.55 3.24 -5.21
CA LEU A 175 12.70 4.14 -5.30
C LEU A 175 13.18 4.58 -3.91
N LEU A 176 12.27 4.97 -3.03
CA LEU A 176 12.60 5.31 -1.63
C LEU A 176 13.31 4.15 -0.93
N MET A 177 12.76 2.94 -1.05
CA MET A 177 13.29 1.75 -0.39
C MET A 177 14.62 1.29 -0.99
N SER A 178 14.75 1.32 -2.32
CA SER A 178 15.99 0.97 -3.02
C SER A 178 17.12 1.96 -2.78
N GLU A 179 16.83 3.25 -2.62
CA GLU A 179 17.85 4.23 -2.23
C GLU A 179 18.39 3.98 -0.81
N MET A 180 17.52 3.56 0.11
CA MET A 180 17.95 3.19 1.46
C MET A 180 18.84 1.94 1.45
N SER A 181 18.54 0.93 0.62
CA SER A 181 19.42 -0.23 0.48
C SER A 181 20.72 0.10 -0.28
N ARG A 182 20.65 0.94 -1.32
CA ARG A 182 21.82 1.36 -2.12
C ARG A 182 22.83 2.16 -1.31
N LEU A 183 22.37 3.11 -0.49
CA LEU A 183 23.25 3.97 0.30
C LEU A 183 23.78 3.23 1.54
N PHE A 184 22.95 2.45 2.23
CA PHE A 184 23.31 1.91 3.56
C PHE A 184 23.49 0.39 3.60
N TYR A 185 23.43 -0.29 2.45
CA TYR A 185 23.69 -1.73 2.29
C TYR A 185 22.78 -2.65 3.14
N PHE A 186 21.58 -2.18 3.48
CA PHE A 186 20.55 -3.04 4.07
C PHE A 186 20.03 -4.04 3.03
N SER A 187 19.65 -5.23 3.49
CA SER A 187 18.93 -6.21 2.65
C SER A 187 17.60 -5.64 2.17
N ASN A 188 17.29 -5.81 0.88
CA ASN A 188 16.00 -5.42 0.32
C ASN A 188 14.85 -6.18 1.01
N LEU A 189 15.06 -7.45 1.39
CA LEU A 189 14.09 -8.25 2.16
C LEU A 189 13.79 -7.61 3.53
N ASP A 190 14.83 -7.14 4.24
CA ASP A 190 14.66 -6.51 5.55
C ASP A 190 13.99 -5.15 5.44
N ILE A 191 14.38 -4.33 4.45
CA ILE A 191 13.74 -3.05 4.18
C ILE A 191 12.26 -3.23 3.91
N TYR A 192 11.90 -4.15 3.00
CA TYR A 192 10.54 -4.33 2.52
C TYR A 192 9.62 -4.96 3.58
N PHE A 193 10.04 -6.05 4.25
CA PHE A 193 9.16 -6.79 5.16
C PHE A 193 9.20 -6.34 6.61
N ARG A 194 10.26 -5.64 7.05
CA ARG A 194 10.48 -5.35 8.48
C ARG A 194 10.65 -3.86 8.75
N PHE A 195 11.66 -3.25 8.14
CA PHE A 195 12.12 -1.92 8.56
C PHE A 195 11.21 -0.79 8.07
N MET A 196 10.84 -0.76 6.79
CA MET A 196 9.90 0.24 6.27
C MET A 196 8.48 0.05 6.79
N PRO A 197 7.92 -1.17 6.89
CA PRO A 197 6.63 -1.37 7.56
C PRO A 197 6.60 -0.81 8.99
N THR A 198 7.68 -0.98 9.76
CA THR A 198 7.78 -0.39 11.11
C THR A 198 7.74 1.14 11.07
N LEU A 199 8.53 1.76 10.18
CA LEU A 199 8.51 3.22 10.00
C LEU A 199 7.14 3.71 9.53
N PHE A 200 6.53 3.03 8.57
CA PHE A 200 5.23 3.38 8.02
C PHE A 200 4.13 3.25 9.07
N SER A 201 4.12 2.20 9.88
CA SER A 201 3.17 2.07 10.98
C SER A 201 3.29 3.24 11.97
N ILE A 202 4.52 3.56 12.41
CA ILE A 202 4.81 4.71 13.28
C ILE A 202 4.24 5.99 12.68
N LEU A 203 4.57 6.29 11.42
CA LEU A 203 4.13 7.53 10.76
C LEU A 203 2.62 7.55 10.52
N LEU A 204 2.00 6.41 10.20
CA LEU A 204 0.57 6.32 9.97
C LEU A 204 -0.21 6.63 11.25
N GLY A 205 0.15 6.02 12.38
CA GLY A 205 -0.48 6.33 13.66
C GLY A 205 -0.26 7.78 14.12
N LEU A 206 0.97 8.29 13.99
CA LEU A 206 1.31 9.66 14.40
C LEU A 206 0.65 10.72 13.52
N THR A 207 0.63 10.54 12.20
CA THR A 207 -0.05 11.47 11.28
C THR A 207 -1.56 11.51 11.54
N SER A 208 -2.20 10.35 11.72
CA SER A 208 -3.61 10.24 12.12
C SER A 208 -3.89 10.97 13.43
N PHE A 209 -3.03 10.79 14.44
CA PHE A 209 -3.13 11.46 15.73
C PHE A 209 -3.04 12.99 15.60
N ILE A 210 -1.98 13.51 14.96
CA ILE A 210 -1.78 14.98 14.87
C ILE A 210 -2.85 15.65 14.01
N PHE A 211 -3.30 14.99 12.93
CA PHE A 211 -4.34 15.50 12.05
C PHE A 211 -5.66 15.71 12.78
N VAL A 212 -6.22 14.65 13.36
CA VAL A 212 -7.54 14.74 14.01
C VAL A 212 -7.46 15.55 15.30
N ARG A 213 -6.31 15.52 16.02
CA ARG A 213 -6.08 16.40 17.16
C ARG A 213 -6.13 17.87 16.75
N GLU A 214 -5.57 18.26 15.61
CA GLU A 214 -5.59 19.63 15.11
C GLU A 214 -6.96 20.02 14.54
N TRP A 215 -7.67 19.09 13.91
CA TRP A 215 -9.01 19.31 13.37
C TRP A 215 -10.04 19.52 14.49
N LYS A 216 -10.06 18.62 15.47
CA LYS A 216 -11.02 18.63 16.57
C LYS A 216 -10.56 19.43 17.79
N LYS A 217 -9.28 19.81 17.85
CA LYS A 217 -8.65 20.44 19.02
C LYS A 217 -8.76 19.58 20.28
N SER A 218 -8.63 18.26 20.12
CA SER A 218 -8.76 17.28 21.20
C SER A 218 -7.74 16.16 21.08
N GLU A 219 -6.97 15.92 22.14
CA GLU A 219 -6.02 14.79 22.19
C GLU A 219 -6.72 13.44 22.15
N ILE A 220 -7.86 13.31 22.83
CA ILE A 220 -8.67 12.10 22.82
C ILE A 220 -9.18 11.79 21.40
N ALA A 221 -9.56 12.81 20.63
CA ALA A 221 -9.95 12.61 19.23
C ALA A 221 -8.76 12.12 18.38
N GLY A 222 -7.55 12.63 18.64
CA GLY A 222 -6.34 12.11 18.01
C GLY A 222 -6.06 10.65 18.37
N ILE A 223 -6.21 10.27 19.66
CA ILE A 223 -6.03 8.87 20.09
C ILE A 223 -7.05 7.96 19.42
N TRP A 224 -8.31 8.38 19.33
CA TRP A 224 -9.34 7.62 18.61
C TRP A 224 -9.04 7.51 17.11
N ALA A 225 -8.49 8.54 16.48
CA ALA A 225 -8.10 8.48 15.07
C ALA A 225 -6.99 7.46 14.84
N MET A 226 -5.98 7.44 15.72
CA MET A 226 -4.94 6.41 15.73
C MET A 226 -5.55 5.02 15.97
N PHE A 227 -6.49 4.89 16.90
CA PHE A 227 -7.20 3.63 17.16
C PHE A 227 -7.97 3.13 15.92
N PHE A 228 -8.80 3.96 15.29
CA PHE A 228 -9.56 3.57 14.09
C PHE A 228 -8.67 3.28 12.89
N THR A 229 -7.47 3.86 12.84
CA THR A 229 -6.48 3.57 11.78
C THR A 229 -5.87 2.18 11.99
N TYR A 230 -5.43 1.88 13.21
CA TYR A 230 -4.73 0.63 13.53
C TYR A 230 -5.62 -0.58 13.73
N PHE A 231 -6.82 -0.40 14.30
CA PHE A 231 -7.56 -1.52 14.90
C PHE A 231 -8.92 -1.78 14.30
N ALA A 232 -9.57 -0.77 13.72
CA ALA A 232 -10.92 -0.98 13.22
C ALA A 232 -10.91 -1.93 12.01
N GLY A 233 -11.82 -2.89 12.02
CA GLY A 233 -12.08 -3.78 10.90
C GLY A 233 -13.50 -3.64 10.36
N SER A 234 -13.80 -4.45 9.34
CA SER A 234 -15.15 -4.66 8.84
C SER A 234 -15.98 -5.47 9.85
N PHE A 235 -17.29 -5.50 9.69
CA PHE A 235 -18.17 -6.44 10.38
C PHE A 235 -18.19 -7.85 9.75
N GLY A 236 -17.23 -8.18 8.89
CA GLY A 236 -17.19 -9.46 8.20
C GLY A 236 -17.16 -10.66 9.15
N TYR A 237 -16.56 -10.49 10.34
CA TYR A 237 -16.54 -11.52 11.38
C TYR A 237 -17.94 -11.96 11.84
N LEU A 238 -18.96 -11.11 11.77
CA LEU A 238 -20.34 -11.48 12.12
C LEU A 238 -20.91 -12.54 11.19
N LEU A 239 -20.40 -12.60 9.96
CA LEU A 239 -20.76 -13.60 8.96
C LEU A 239 -19.76 -14.76 8.93
N TYR A 240 -18.48 -14.47 9.17
CA TYR A 240 -17.41 -15.48 9.12
C TYR A 240 -17.51 -16.48 10.29
N ILE A 241 -17.87 -16.04 11.50
CA ILE A 241 -17.98 -16.94 12.67
C ILE A 241 -19.04 -18.03 12.45
N PRO A 242 -20.30 -17.71 12.07
CA PRO A 242 -21.32 -18.75 11.86
C PRO A 242 -21.03 -19.69 10.69
N THR A 243 -20.26 -19.24 9.69
CA THR A 243 -20.00 -20.00 8.45
C THR A 243 -18.73 -20.84 8.52
N HIS A 244 -17.69 -20.37 9.21
CA HIS A 244 -16.36 -21.00 9.24
C HIS A 244 -15.90 -21.39 10.66
N GLY A 245 -16.69 -21.10 11.69
CA GLY A 245 -16.37 -21.46 13.08
C GLY A 245 -15.14 -20.74 13.66
N SER A 246 -14.67 -19.66 13.03
CA SER A 246 -13.45 -18.93 13.42
C SER A 246 -13.60 -17.41 13.25
N LEU A 247 -12.66 -16.64 13.79
CA LEU A 247 -12.58 -15.19 13.54
C LEU A 247 -11.91 -14.93 12.20
N GLY A 248 -12.44 -13.99 11.42
CA GLY A 248 -11.95 -13.69 10.08
C GLY A 248 -12.87 -12.77 9.30
N GLY A 249 -12.80 -12.87 7.97
CA GLY A 249 -13.72 -12.18 7.07
C GLY A 249 -13.35 -10.72 6.78
N GLU A 250 -12.08 -10.36 6.87
CA GLU A 250 -11.60 -8.99 6.61
C GLU A 250 -12.15 -8.44 5.28
N SER A 251 -11.99 -9.21 4.20
CA SER A 251 -12.34 -8.84 2.83
C SER A 251 -13.58 -9.55 2.29
N ILE A 252 -14.46 -10.08 3.17
CA ILE A 252 -15.76 -10.67 2.76
C ILE A 252 -16.55 -9.69 1.88
N PHE A 253 -16.45 -8.39 2.19
CA PHE A 253 -17.12 -7.32 1.46
C PHE A 253 -16.20 -6.62 0.45
N TRP A 254 -15.23 -7.35 -0.11
CA TRP A 254 -14.17 -6.91 -1.04
C TRP A 254 -13.05 -6.02 -0.48
N VAL A 255 -13.35 -5.11 0.45
CA VAL A 255 -12.36 -4.07 0.83
C VAL A 255 -11.44 -4.59 1.94
N SER A 256 -10.14 -4.67 1.67
CA SER A 256 -9.12 -4.86 2.72
C SER A 256 -9.13 -3.68 3.69
N GLN A 257 -8.87 -3.94 4.96
CA GLN A 257 -9.06 -2.96 6.03
C GLN A 257 -7.78 -2.16 6.27
N THR A 258 -7.89 -1.00 6.92
CA THR A 258 -6.73 -0.11 7.14
C THR A 258 -5.62 -0.73 7.99
N HIS A 259 -5.92 -1.78 8.75
CA HIS A 259 -4.93 -2.45 9.60
C HIS A 259 -3.97 -3.35 8.81
N SER A 260 -4.36 -3.88 7.64
CA SER A 260 -3.50 -4.70 6.76
C SER A 260 -2.75 -3.88 5.70
N VAL A 261 -2.90 -2.54 5.71
CA VAL A 261 -2.37 -1.65 4.67
C VAL A 261 -0.86 -1.76 4.46
N LEU A 262 -0.09 -2.18 5.47
CA LEU A 262 1.36 -2.34 5.35
C LEU A 262 1.76 -3.44 4.36
N GLY A 263 0.89 -4.41 4.07
CA GLY A 263 1.09 -5.39 3.01
C GLY A 263 1.18 -4.76 1.61
N ASN A 264 0.72 -3.51 1.45
CA ASN A 264 0.90 -2.71 0.25
C ASN A 264 1.66 -1.40 0.58
N PRO A 265 3.00 -1.42 0.57
CA PRO A 265 3.83 -0.25 0.88
C PRO A 265 3.49 1.03 0.06
N PRO A 266 3.16 0.94 -1.25
CA PRO A 266 2.68 2.10 -1.99
C PRO A 266 1.44 2.73 -1.36
N HIS A 267 0.48 1.92 -0.93
CA HIS A 267 -0.74 2.39 -0.30
C HIS A 267 -0.49 2.95 1.10
N ALA A 268 0.34 2.28 1.92
CA ALA A 268 0.69 2.73 3.25
C ALA A 268 1.40 4.09 3.25
N SER A 269 2.39 4.26 2.35
CA SER A 269 3.08 5.55 2.17
C SER A 269 2.14 6.66 1.71
N ALA A 270 1.22 6.36 0.78
CA ALA A 270 0.20 7.32 0.36
C ALA A 270 -0.76 7.73 1.49
N PHE A 271 -1.16 6.81 2.39
CA PHE A 271 -1.98 7.15 3.57
C PHE A 271 -1.26 8.13 4.51
N ILE A 272 0.03 7.90 4.74
CA ILE A 272 0.87 8.77 5.57
C ILE A 272 0.96 10.17 4.96
N ILE A 273 1.28 10.24 3.66
CA ILE A 273 1.41 11.51 2.92
C ILE A 273 0.07 12.24 2.84
N LEU A 274 -1.03 11.54 2.54
CA LEU A 274 -2.38 12.11 2.53
C LEU A 274 -2.74 12.71 3.89
N THR A 275 -2.46 12.00 4.99
CA THR A 275 -2.83 12.48 6.32
C THR A 275 -1.99 13.68 6.76
N ALA A 276 -0.69 13.71 6.40
CA ALA A 276 0.16 14.89 6.57
C ALA A 276 -0.28 16.07 5.68
N PHE A 277 -0.71 15.79 4.45
CA PHE A 277 -1.29 16.78 3.54
C PHE A 277 -2.58 17.37 4.12
N LEU A 278 -3.49 16.54 4.65
CA LEU A 278 -4.74 16.98 5.28
C LEU A 278 -4.46 17.89 6.49
N PHE A 279 -3.44 17.57 7.29
CA PHE A 279 -2.98 18.43 8.38
C PHE A 279 -2.51 19.81 7.87
N CYS A 280 -1.67 19.84 6.83
CA CYS A 280 -1.17 21.08 6.24
C CYS A 280 -2.30 21.89 5.59
N LEU A 281 -3.19 21.22 4.85
CA LEU A 281 -4.33 21.81 4.16
C LEU A 281 -5.33 22.42 5.16
N LEU A 282 -5.57 21.76 6.29
CA LEU A 282 -6.40 22.30 7.36
C LEU A 282 -5.86 23.63 7.88
N ARG A 283 -4.54 23.78 8.00
CA ARG A 283 -3.91 25.04 8.43
C ARG A 283 -3.83 26.08 7.32
N TYR A 284 -3.66 25.62 6.08
CA TYR A 284 -3.79 26.45 4.90
C TYR A 284 -5.17 27.10 4.84
N PHE A 285 -6.27 26.36 4.94
CA PHE A 285 -7.61 26.96 4.91
C PHE A 285 -7.92 27.90 6.09
N LYS A 286 -7.18 27.81 7.21
CA LYS A 286 -7.32 28.75 8.33
C LYS A 286 -6.63 30.10 8.10
N SER A 287 -5.60 30.16 7.26
CA SER A 287 -4.69 31.31 7.18
C SER A 287 -4.35 31.76 5.76
N TYR A 288 -4.47 30.87 4.78
CA TYR A 288 -3.96 30.99 3.42
C TYR A 288 -2.49 31.44 3.35
N ASP A 289 -1.70 31.03 4.35
CA ASP A 289 -0.28 31.34 4.45
C ASP A 289 0.52 30.46 3.48
N TYR A 290 1.50 31.07 2.81
CA TYR A 290 2.34 30.46 1.78
C TYR A 290 3.14 29.27 2.30
N LYS A 291 3.46 29.21 3.60
CA LYS A 291 4.19 28.06 4.17
C LYS A 291 3.37 26.78 4.15
N TYR A 292 2.06 26.87 4.41
CA TYR A 292 1.15 25.73 4.30
C TYR A 292 0.85 25.41 2.84
N PHE A 293 0.75 26.44 1.99
CA PHE A 293 0.63 26.26 0.54
C PHE A 293 1.78 25.41 -0.01
N PHE A 294 3.03 25.79 0.25
CA PHE A 294 4.21 25.09 -0.27
C PHE A 294 4.26 23.62 0.18
N LEU A 295 4.00 23.36 1.46
CA LEU A 295 3.96 21.99 1.99
C LEU A 295 2.79 21.19 1.41
N SER A 296 1.63 21.80 1.22
CA SER A 296 0.50 21.16 0.56
C SER A 296 0.80 20.85 -0.92
N VAL A 297 1.55 21.69 -1.64
CA VAL A 297 1.99 21.40 -3.02
C VAL A 297 2.93 20.21 -3.03
N ILE A 298 3.97 20.19 -2.19
CA ILE A 298 4.94 19.08 -2.17
C ILE A 298 4.26 17.77 -1.79
N LEU A 299 3.48 17.75 -0.70
CA LEU A 299 2.82 16.52 -0.23
C LEU A 299 1.72 16.09 -1.20
N GLY A 300 0.86 17.02 -1.62
CA GLY A 300 -0.31 16.75 -2.45
C GLY A 300 0.03 16.47 -3.92
N GLY A 301 1.07 17.11 -4.47
CA GLY A 301 1.53 16.87 -5.83
C GLY A 301 2.36 15.59 -5.97
N SER A 302 3.16 15.23 -4.97
CA SER A 302 4.06 14.07 -5.04
C SER A 302 3.37 12.73 -4.76
N ILE A 303 2.23 12.75 -4.07
CA ILE A 303 1.52 11.52 -3.69
C ILE A 303 1.16 10.64 -4.91
N ILE A 304 0.98 11.23 -6.10
CA ILE A 304 0.68 10.49 -7.34
C ILE A 304 1.76 9.44 -7.66
N GLY A 305 3.02 9.75 -7.35
CA GLY A 305 4.15 8.84 -7.57
C GLY A 305 4.21 7.69 -6.58
N PHE A 306 3.65 7.87 -5.37
CA PHE A 306 3.52 6.83 -4.35
C PHE A 306 2.28 5.97 -4.57
N LYS A 307 1.14 6.60 -4.86
CA LYS A 307 -0.09 5.91 -5.25
C LYS A 307 -0.99 6.86 -6.04
N VAL A 308 -1.29 6.48 -7.29
CA VAL A 308 -2.09 7.29 -8.20
C VAL A 308 -3.47 7.66 -7.62
N TYR A 309 -4.11 6.75 -6.88
CA TYR A 309 -5.44 6.97 -6.28
C TYR A 309 -5.46 8.12 -5.28
N GLY A 310 -4.45 8.23 -4.43
CA GLY A 310 -4.34 9.35 -3.47
C GLY A 310 -4.20 10.70 -4.18
N GLY A 311 -3.43 10.73 -5.27
CA GLY A 311 -3.24 11.94 -6.08
C GLY A 311 -4.51 12.36 -6.80
N ILE A 312 -5.22 11.42 -7.42
CA ILE A 312 -6.51 11.68 -8.07
C ILE A 312 -7.52 12.28 -7.07
N LEU A 313 -7.64 11.71 -5.86
CA LEU A 313 -8.53 12.22 -4.83
C LEU A 313 -8.19 13.66 -4.43
N ILE A 314 -6.91 13.95 -4.17
CA ILE A 314 -6.47 15.29 -3.76
C ILE A 314 -6.71 16.31 -4.87
N LEU A 315 -6.28 16.02 -6.11
CA LEU A 315 -6.43 16.94 -7.24
C LEU A 315 -7.89 17.23 -7.54
N PHE A 316 -8.74 16.19 -7.56
CA PHE A 316 -10.18 16.35 -7.78
C PHE A 316 -10.85 17.17 -6.67
N GLY A 317 -10.52 16.90 -5.40
CA GLY A 317 -11.02 17.66 -4.27
C GLY A 317 -10.61 19.13 -4.30
N LEU A 318 -9.33 19.41 -4.62
CA LEU A 318 -8.80 20.78 -4.72
C LEU A 318 -9.44 21.54 -5.89
N LEU A 319 -9.68 20.88 -7.02
CA LEU A 319 -10.35 21.47 -8.17
C LEU A 319 -11.78 21.90 -7.82
N ILE A 320 -12.59 21.00 -7.26
CA ILE A 320 -13.98 21.30 -6.91
C ILE A 320 -14.05 22.40 -5.85
N VAL A 321 -13.25 22.31 -4.78
CA VAL A 321 -13.26 23.35 -3.74
C VAL A 321 -12.70 24.67 -4.29
N GLY A 322 -11.68 24.64 -5.14
CA GLY A 322 -11.14 25.83 -5.79
C GLY A 322 -12.19 26.55 -6.64
N ILE A 323 -12.93 25.80 -7.46
CA ILE A 323 -14.07 26.33 -8.24
C ILE A 323 -15.13 26.90 -7.30
N TYR A 324 -15.53 26.15 -6.27
CA TYR A 324 -16.52 26.61 -5.30
C TYR A 324 -16.08 27.91 -4.61
N GLU A 325 -14.83 28.02 -4.16
CA GLU A 325 -14.33 29.21 -3.49
C GLU A 325 -14.23 30.42 -4.41
N ILE A 326 -13.95 30.23 -5.71
CA ILE A 326 -13.99 31.32 -6.69
C ILE A 326 -15.41 31.87 -6.81
N PHE A 327 -16.41 31.01 -6.98
CA PHE A 327 -17.79 31.46 -7.20
C PHE A 327 -18.47 31.94 -5.91
N ALA A 328 -18.30 31.22 -4.80
CA ALA A 328 -19.00 31.49 -3.55
C ALA A 328 -18.24 32.43 -2.60
N LYS A 329 -16.90 32.49 -2.68
CA LYS A 329 -16.07 33.26 -1.73
C LYS A 329 -15.14 34.28 -2.40
N ARG A 330 -15.04 34.28 -3.73
CA ARG A 330 -14.09 35.09 -4.52
C ARG A 330 -12.62 34.86 -4.12
N ILE A 331 -12.27 33.64 -3.68
CA ILE A 331 -10.90 33.26 -3.28
C ILE A 331 -10.29 32.36 -4.37
N PHE A 332 -9.19 32.82 -4.97
CA PHE A 332 -8.49 32.09 -6.04
C PHE A 332 -7.37 31.17 -5.55
N LYS A 333 -6.93 31.34 -4.28
CA LYS A 333 -5.72 30.69 -3.77
C LYS A 333 -5.81 29.16 -3.76
N THR A 334 -7.00 28.58 -3.63
CA THR A 334 -7.19 27.12 -3.66
C THR A 334 -7.10 26.56 -5.08
N LEU A 335 -7.57 27.29 -6.09
CA LEU A 335 -7.33 26.92 -7.49
C LEU A 335 -5.84 27.00 -7.83
N LEU A 336 -5.13 28.00 -7.30
CA LEU A 336 -3.66 28.07 -7.46
C LEU A 336 -2.97 26.86 -6.80
N LEU A 337 -3.45 26.41 -5.63
CA LEU A 337 -2.95 25.21 -4.97
C LEU A 337 -3.22 23.95 -5.79
N PHE A 338 -4.40 23.85 -6.43
CA PHE A 338 -4.71 22.81 -7.40
C PHE A 338 -3.70 22.84 -8.56
N LEU A 339 -3.52 23.98 -9.22
CA LEU A 339 -2.64 24.10 -10.39
C LEU A 339 -1.19 23.75 -10.05
N ALA A 340 -0.66 24.25 -8.94
CA ALA A 340 0.70 23.94 -8.51
C ALA A 340 0.88 22.45 -8.16
N SER A 341 -0.08 21.85 -7.46
CA SER A 341 -0.08 20.41 -7.18
C SER A 341 -0.21 19.59 -8.45
N PHE A 342 -1.07 20.00 -9.38
CA PHE A 342 -1.29 19.35 -10.67
C PHE A 342 -0.03 19.37 -11.53
N LEU A 343 0.65 20.50 -11.63
CA LEU A 343 1.90 20.61 -12.41
C LEU A 343 2.99 19.69 -11.84
N LEU A 344 3.13 19.61 -10.51
CA LEU A 344 4.07 18.68 -9.88
C LEU A 344 3.66 17.23 -10.14
N SER A 345 2.39 16.87 -9.95
CA SER A 345 1.89 15.52 -10.25
C SER A 345 2.08 15.15 -11.71
N PHE A 346 1.81 16.08 -12.63
CA PHE A 346 1.97 15.88 -14.06
C PHE A 346 3.44 15.65 -14.42
N GLY A 347 4.35 16.46 -13.88
CA GLY A 347 5.80 16.28 -14.09
C GLY A 347 6.35 14.95 -13.55
N ILE A 348 5.71 14.37 -12.53
CA ILE A 348 6.07 13.05 -11.98
C ILE A 348 5.47 11.92 -12.82
N TYR A 349 4.19 12.02 -13.16
CA TYR A 349 3.45 10.92 -13.78
C TYR A 349 3.69 10.81 -15.28
N PHE A 350 3.64 11.93 -16.00
CA PHE A 350 3.65 11.97 -17.47
C PHE A 350 4.90 11.32 -18.11
N PRO A 351 6.14 11.56 -17.62
CA PRO A 351 7.34 10.94 -18.21
C PRO A 351 7.38 9.42 -18.12
N ASN A 352 6.55 8.83 -17.25
CA ASN A 352 6.54 7.39 -16.96
C ASN A 352 5.21 6.72 -17.37
N SER A 353 4.36 7.41 -18.14
CA SER A 353 3.07 6.89 -18.62
C SER A 353 3.09 6.70 -20.14
N ALA A 354 2.57 5.58 -20.63
CA ALA A 354 2.48 5.27 -22.07
C ALA A 354 1.18 4.51 -22.38
N GLY A 355 0.51 4.84 -23.50
CA GLY A 355 -0.62 4.03 -24.01
C GLY A 355 -1.85 3.88 -23.10
N SER A 356 -2.05 4.76 -22.12
CA SER A 356 -3.05 4.59 -21.05
C SER A 356 -4.52 4.89 -21.45
N GLN A 357 -4.91 4.70 -22.71
CA GLN A 357 -6.14 5.28 -23.25
C GLN A 357 -7.46 4.68 -22.70
N ASP A 358 -7.46 3.55 -21.99
CA ASP A 358 -8.68 2.92 -21.44
C ASP A 358 -8.49 2.34 -20.02
N PHE A 359 -8.15 3.19 -19.05
CA PHE A 359 -7.84 2.73 -17.68
C PHE A 359 -9.07 2.27 -16.87
N LEU A 360 -10.22 2.95 -17.01
CA LEU A 360 -11.45 2.65 -16.27
C LEU A 360 -12.57 2.15 -17.18
N ILE A 361 -13.24 1.09 -16.75
CA ILE A 361 -14.39 0.48 -17.40
C ILE A 361 -15.65 0.83 -16.60
N TRP A 362 -16.68 1.35 -17.26
CA TRP A 362 -17.99 1.58 -16.65
C TRP A 362 -18.69 0.25 -16.36
N GLN A 363 -18.69 -0.17 -15.09
CA GLN A 363 -19.28 -1.42 -14.61
C GLN A 363 -19.95 -1.15 -13.26
N PRO A 364 -21.05 -0.37 -13.25
CA PRO A 364 -21.67 0.05 -12.01
C PRO A 364 -22.18 -1.15 -11.23
N TRP A 365 -22.05 -1.07 -9.91
CA TRP A 365 -22.52 -2.07 -8.95
C TRP A 365 -21.77 -3.41 -8.97
N TRP A 366 -20.66 -3.52 -9.72
CA TRP A 366 -19.95 -4.78 -9.89
C TRP A 366 -19.52 -5.38 -8.55
N TYR A 367 -18.81 -4.64 -7.68
CA TYR A 367 -18.37 -5.16 -6.38
C TYR A 367 -19.53 -5.55 -5.47
N ILE A 368 -20.64 -4.80 -5.52
CA ILE A 368 -21.81 -5.08 -4.69
C ILE A 368 -22.46 -6.38 -5.14
N ARG A 369 -22.58 -6.60 -6.46
CA ARG A 369 -23.11 -7.85 -7.00
C ARG A 369 -22.16 -9.02 -6.76
N THR A 370 -20.88 -8.88 -7.08
CA THR A 370 -19.90 -9.97 -6.91
C THR A 370 -19.67 -10.31 -5.44
N MET A 371 -19.81 -9.36 -4.53
CA MET A 371 -19.89 -9.65 -3.09
C MET A 371 -20.99 -10.69 -2.79
N VAL A 372 -22.19 -10.48 -3.33
CA VAL A 372 -23.36 -11.35 -3.09
C VAL A 372 -23.17 -12.73 -3.71
N VAL A 373 -22.63 -12.82 -4.92
CA VAL A 373 -22.62 -14.09 -5.69
C VAL A 373 -21.34 -14.91 -5.57
N ALA A 374 -20.21 -14.32 -5.18
CA ALA A 374 -18.95 -15.04 -5.09
C ALA A 374 -18.90 -15.94 -3.84
N THR A 375 -18.39 -17.17 -4.02
CA THR A 375 -18.37 -18.22 -3.01
C THR A 375 -17.41 -17.94 -1.85
N ASP A 376 -16.35 -17.16 -2.10
CA ASP A 376 -15.35 -16.71 -1.13
C ASP A 376 -15.72 -15.38 -0.45
N ARG A 377 -16.90 -14.82 -0.75
CA ARG A 377 -17.38 -13.52 -0.24
C ARG A 377 -18.60 -13.68 0.67
N LEU A 378 -19.67 -12.91 0.43
CA LEU A 378 -20.93 -13.02 1.19
C LEU A 378 -21.69 -14.30 0.81
N ASN A 379 -21.59 -14.73 -0.45
CA ASN A 379 -22.23 -15.94 -0.98
C ASN A 379 -23.72 -16.08 -0.62
N TRP A 380 -24.49 -14.99 -0.71
CA TRP A 380 -25.93 -15.01 -0.47
C TRP A 380 -26.68 -15.23 -1.79
N LEU A 381 -26.50 -16.40 -2.38
CA LEU A 381 -27.06 -16.75 -3.69
C LEU A 381 -28.59 -16.61 -3.74
N ASP A 382 -29.30 -16.90 -2.65
CA ASP A 382 -30.75 -16.69 -2.55
C ASP A 382 -31.17 -15.21 -2.78
N LEU A 383 -30.36 -14.23 -2.35
CA LEU A 383 -30.63 -12.81 -2.61
C LEU A 383 -30.58 -12.52 -4.12
N GLU A 384 -29.59 -13.08 -4.82
CA GLU A 384 -29.45 -12.95 -6.27
C GLU A 384 -30.59 -13.66 -7.02
N LEU A 385 -30.95 -14.89 -6.61
CA LEU A 385 -32.05 -15.64 -7.25
C LEU A 385 -33.39 -14.90 -7.11
N ARG A 386 -33.67 -14.30 -5.95
CA ARG A 386 -34.85 -13.44 -5.76
C ARG A 386 -34.81 -12.22 -6.67
N ARG A 387 -33.64 -11.59 -6.81
CA ARG A 387 -33.45 -10.43 -7.69
C ARG A 387 -33.74 -10.80 -9.15
N GLN A 388 -33.19 -11.91 -9.64
CA GLN A 388 -33.45 -12.43 -10.99
C GLN A 388 -34.92 -12.78 -11.20
N HIS A 389 -35.56 -13.40 -10.21
CA HIS A 389 -37.00 -13.70 -10.25
C HIS A 389 -37.84 -12.43 -10.41
N TYR A 390 -37.60 -11.39 -9.62
CA TYR A 390 -38.37 -10.16 -9.75
C TYR A 390 -38.06 -9.39 -11.03
N LEU A 391 -36.80 -9.42 -11.49
CA LEU A 391 -36.45 -8.85 -12.80
C LEU A 391 -37.20 -9.52 -13.94
N SER A 392 -37.33 -10.85 -13.94
CA SER A 392 -38.05 -11.57 -15.00
C SER A 392 -39.56 -11.31 -15.01
N ARG A 393 -40.14 -10.84 -13.89
CA ARG A 393 -41.56 -10.44 -13.84
C ARG A 393 -41.82 -9.09 -14.50
N GLY A 394 -40.87 -8.15 -14.48
CA GLY A 394 -40.97 -6.84 -15.14
C GLY A 394 -42.10 -5.91 -14.66
N THR A 395 -42.84 -6.26 -13.60
CA THR A 395 -43.95 -5.42 -13.08
C THR A 395 -43.43 -4.31 -12.17
N TRP A 396 -44.23 -3.26 -11.97
CA TRP A 396 -43.90 -2.17 -11.03
C TRP A 396 -43.55 -2.69 -9.62
N ASN A 397 -44.39 -3.57 -9.06
CA ASN A 397 -44.17 -4.16 -7.75
C ASN A 397 -42.89 -5.02 -7.72
N ALA A 398 -42.58 -5.71 -8.81
CA ALA A 398 -41.35 -6.49 -8.93
C ALA A 398 -40.12 -5.57 -8.98
N ASN A 399 -40.17 -4.45 -9.71
CA ASN A 399 -39.10 -3.45 -9.73
C ASN A 399 -38.85 -2.83 -8.35
N LEU A 400 -39.90 -2.55 -7.57
CA LEU A 400 -39.74 -2.11 -6.17
C LEU A 400 -39.03 -3.17 -5.31
N ARG A 401 -39.30 -4.47 -5.53
CA ARG A 401 -38.57 -5.56 -4.87
C ARG A 401 -37.12 -5.62 -5.30
N VAL A 402 -36.80 -5.41 -6.58
CA VAL A 402 -35.41 -5.32 -7.04
C VAL A 402 -34.68 -4.17 -6.37
N VAL A 403 -35.28 -2.98 -6.30
CA VAL A 403 -34.69 -1.81 -5.61
C VAL A 403 -34.43 -2.13 -4.13
N GLN A 404 -35.37 -2.80 -3.46
CA GLN A 404 -35.18 -3.25 -2.07
C GLN A 404 -33.96 -4.19 -1.93
N LEU A 405 -33.83 -5.18 -2.80
CA LEU A 405 -32.72 -6.14 -2.76
C LEU A 405 -31.37 -5.49 -3.07
N GLU A 406 -31.29 -4.65 -4.11
CA GLU A 406 -30.08 -3.91 -4.46
C GLU A 406 -29.68 -2.94 -3.34
N THR A 407 -30.66 -2.27 -2.71
CA THR A 407 -30.42 -1.43 -1.52
C THR A 407 -29.90 -2.25 -0.35
N THR A 408 -30.41 -3.47 -0.16
CA THR A 408 -29.97 -4.36 0.92
C THR A 408 -28.52 -4.78 0.71
N ALA A 409 -28.15 -5.20 -0.50
CA ALA A 409 -26.77 -5.52 -0.87
C ALA A 409 -25.83 -4.31 -0.70
N PHE A 410 -26.27 -3.12 -1.10
CA PHE A 410 -25.51 -1.88 -0.88
C PHE A 410 -25.29 -1.56 0.60
N LEU A 411 -26.33 -1.68 1.43
CA LEU A 411 -26.21 -1.41 2.87
C LEU A 411 -25.26 -2.42 3.54
N ILE A 412 -25.31 -3.70 3.13
CA ILE A 412 -24.35 -4.72 3.60
C ILE A 412 -22.93 -4.34 3.17
N PHE A 413 -22.73 -3.98 1.90
CA PHE A 413 -21.42 -3.55 1.40
C PHE A 413 -20.89 -2.33 2.17
N LEU A 414 -21.72 -1.31 2.38
CA LEU A 414 -21.34 -0.06 3.05
C LEU A 414 -21.06 -0.27 4.55
N PHE A 415 -22.05 -0.75 5.31
CA PHE A 415 -21.93 -0.88 6.76
C PHE A 415 -21.06 -2.08 7.16
N GLY A 416 -21.06 -3.14 6.35
CA GLY A 416 -20.18 -4.28 6.51
C GLY A 416 -18.71 -3.85 6.42
N ASN A 417 -18.32 -3.09 5.39
CA ASN A 417 -16.95 -2.59 5.26
C ASN A 417 -16.58 -1.54 6.31
N LEU A 418 -17.49 -0.63 6.65
CA LEU A 418 -17.21 0.42 7.63
C LEU A 418 -16.91 -0.13 9.03
N GLY A 419 -17.59 -1.21 9.43
CA GLY A 419 -17.58 -1.66 10.82
C GLY A 419 -17.93 -0.49 11.75
N MET A 420 -17.27 -0.40 12.91
CA MET A 420 -17.50 0.72 13.85
C MET A 420 -17.17 2.12 13.31
N ARG A 421 -16.54 2.24 12.13
CA ARG A 421 -16.32 3.55 11.50
C ARG A 421 -17.61 4.20 11.02
N PHE A 422 -18.73 3.46 10.92
CA PHE A 422 -20.03 4.03 10.54
C PHE A 422 -20.46 5.17 11.48
N LEU A 423 -19.96 5.22 12.72
CA LEU A 423 -20.19 6.34 13.65
C LEU A 423 -19.80 7.70 13.03
N GLY A 424 -18.89 7.70 12.05
CA GLY A 424 -18.51 8.89 11.29
C GLY A 424 -19.66 9.60 10.58
N PHE A 425 -20.76 8.90 10.24
CA PHE A 425 -21.97 9.53 9.70
C PHE A 425 -22.52 10.61 10.64
N TRP A 426 -22.41 10.43 11.96
CA TRP A 426 -22.81 11.45 12.92
C TRP A 426 -22.07 12.78 12.72
N THR A 427 -20.77 12.71 12.43
CA THR A 427 -19.93 13.88 12.15
C THR A 427 -20.35 14.55 10.84
N ILE A 428 -20.63 13.78 9.79
CA ILE A 428 -21.14 14.31 8.51
C ILE A 428 -22.48 15.01 8.71
N PHE A 429 -23.46 14.36 9.37
CA PHE A 429 -24.77 14.95 9.61
C PHE A 429 -24.68 16.25 10.41
N LYS A 430 -23.79 16.30 11.40
CA LYS A 430 -23.53 17.53 12.16
C LYS A 430 -22.96 18.63 11.25
N GLN A 431 -21.95 18.33 10.45
CA GLN A 431 -21.35 19.31 9.53
C GLN A 431 -22.33 19.81 8.46
N LEU A 432 -23.22 18.95 7.96
CA LEU A 432 -24.29 19.33 7.04
C LEU A 432 -25.28 20.30 7.70
N ARG A 433 -25.71 20.02 8.95
CA ARG A 433 -26.58 20.93 9.73
C ARG A 433 -25.90 22.27 10.03
N GLU A 434 -24.58 22.27 10.21
CA GLU A 434 -23.77 23.48 10.42
C GLU A 434 -23.41 24.21 9.11
N ASN A 435 -24.01 23.80 7.98
CA ASN A 435 -23.73 24.28 6.62
C ASN A 435 -22.27 24.09 6.21
N ILE A 436 -21.95 22.87 5.77
CA ILE A 436 -20.59 22.43 5.41
C ILE A 436 -19.90 23.34 4.39
N PHE A 437 -20.65 23.97 3.49
CA PHE A 437 -20.13 24.88 2.45
C PHE A 437 -19.39 26.10 3.04
N ARG A 438 -19.73 26.51 4.28
CA ARG A 438 -19.02 27.59 4.97
C ARG A 438 -17.56 27.23 5.28
N ASN A 439 -17.25 25.95 5.49
CA ASN A 439 -15.91 25.48 5.83
C ASN A 439 -15.28 24.73 4.66
N SER A 440 -14.32 25.38 3.98
CA SER A 440 -13.68 24.84 2.78
C SER A 440 -12.92 23.53 3.04
N PHE A 441 -12.33 23.37 4.24
CA PHE A 441 -11.69 22.11 4.61
C PHE A 441 -12.70 20.98 4.78
N ASN A 442 -13.81 21.21 5.47
CA ASN A 442 -14.84 20.18 5.63
C ASN A 442 -15.47 19.82 4.27
N LEU A 443 -15.68 20.80 3.39
CA LEU A 443 -16.16 20.55 2.03
C LEU A 443 -15.15 19.70 1.23
N PHE A 444 -13.86 20.06 1.26
CA PHE A 444 -12.79 19.27 0.64
C PHE A 444 -12.80 17.83 1.16
N PHE A 445 -12.82 17.67 2.48
CA PHE A 445 -12.81 16.36 3.13
C PHE A 445 -14.02 15.51 2.73
N LEU A 446 -15.22 16.12 2.65
CA LEU A 446 -16.43 15.44 2.20
C LEU A 446 -16.30 14.99 0.73
N ILE A 447 -15.80 15.85 -0.15
CA ILE A 447 -15.63 15.53 -1.57
C ILE A 447 -14.70 14.32 -1.73
N ILE A 448 -13.50 14.34 -1.15
CA ILE A 448 -12.57 13.22 -1.29
C ILE A 448 -13.13 11.93 -0.68
N THR A 449 -13.90 12.04 0.41
CA THR A 449 -14.55 10.89 1.05
C THR A 449 -15.59 10.28 0.11
N LEU A 450 -16.48 11.10 -0.47
CA LEU A 450 -17.50 10.63 -1.41
C LEU A 450 -16.88 10.07 -2.69
N THR A 451 -15.89 10.75 -3.26
CA THR A 451 -15.19 10.29 -4.47
C THR A 451 -14.49 8.95 -4.23
N SER A 452 -13.84 8.77 -3.09
CA SER A 452 -13.16 7.52 -2.73
C SER A 452 -14.09 6.31 -2.60
N PHE A 453 -15.37 6.54 -2.29
CA PHE A 453 -16.39 5.48 -2.27
C PHE A 453 -17.08 5.28 -3.62
N THR A 454 -17.36 6.38 -4.34
CA THR A 454 -18.18 6.33 -5.55
C THR A 454 -17.43 5.82 -6.77
N ILE A 455 -16.12 6.06 -6.89
CA ILE A 455 -15.34 5.55 -8.02
C ILE A 455 -15.45 4.02 -8.13
N PRO A 456 -15.17 3.22 -7.08
CA PRO A 456 -15.26 1.76 -7.20
C PRO A 456 -16.69 1.25 -7.36
N VAL A 457 -17.68 1.97 -6.84
CA VAL A 457 -19.10 1.58 -7.01
C VAL A 457 -19.54 1.71 -8.48
N LEU A 458 -18.90 2.57 -9.26
CA LEU A 458 -19.29 2.87 -10.64
C LEU A 458 -18.33 2.29 -11.70
N PHE A 459 -17.05 2.15 -11.36
CA PHE A 459 -15.98 1.84 -12.31
C PHE A 459 -15.10 0.69 -11.81
N LEU A 460 -14.60 -0.09 -12.76
CA LEU A 460 -13.51 -1.04 -12.57
C LEU A 460 -12.26 -0.59 -13.30
N GLN A 461 -11.09 -0.98 -12.84
CA GLN A 461 -9.88 -0.89 -13.65
C GLN A 461 -9.79 -2.05 -14.64
N LYS A 462 -9.34 -1.76 -15.87
CA LYS A 462 -9.04 -2.79 -16.88
C LYS A 462 -7.92 -3.73 -16.39
N GLY A 463 -8.01 -5.01 -16.73
CA GLY A 463 -7.07 -6.05 -16.27
C GLY A 463 -7.44 -6.61 -14.91
N VAL A 464 -7.26 -5.84 -13.83
CA VAL A 464 -7.41 -6.33 -12.45
C VAL A 464 -8.36 -5.46 -11.63
N ALA A 465 -9.54 -6.00 -11.34
CA ALA A 465 -10.54 -5.34 -10.49
C ALA A 465 -10.03 -5.07 -9.06
N TRP A 466 -9.00 -5.76 -8.58
CA TRP A 466 -8.42 -5.49 -7.26
C TRP A 466 -7.77 -4.10 -7.13
N ASN A 467 -7.46 -3.45 -8.24
CA ASN A 467 -6.80 -2.16 -8.23
C ASN A 467 -7.76 -1.00 -7.92
N SER A 468 -8.93 -0.95 -8.56
CA SER A 468 -9.91 0.12 -8.32
C SER A 468 -10.53 0.08 -6.92
N ILE A 469 -10.70 -1.10 -6.29
CA ILE A 469 -11.28 -1.18 -4.94
C ILE A 469 -10.40 -0.52 -3.87
N GLN A 470 -9.12 -0.28 -4.16
CA GLN A 470 -8.21 0.42 -3.24
C GLN A 470 -8.65 1.86 -2.97
N PHE A 471 -9.46 2.51 -3.82
CA PHE A 471 -10.09 3.79 -3.47
C PHE A 471 -10.97 3.66 -2.20
N ASN A 472 -11.67 2.54 -2.02
CA ASN A 472 -12.48 2.33 -0.81
C ASN A 472 -11.63 2.19 0.46
N GLN A 473 -10.34 1.85 0.37
CA GLN A 473 -9.46 1.85 1.53
C GLN A 473 -9.22 3.28 2.04
N TYR A 474 -9.10 4.28 1.14
CA TYR A 474 -9.09 5.70 1.52
C TYR A 474 -10.41 6.10 2.17
N PHE A 475 -11.55 5.62 1.65
CA PHE A 475 -12.86 5.84 2.27
C PHE A 475 -12.88 5.34 3.72
N LEU A 476 -12.36 4.14 3.99
CA LEU A 476 -12.26 3.59 5.34
C LEU A 476 -11.37 4.44 6.26
N LEU A 477 -10.21 4.89 5.78
CA LEU A 477 -9.32 5.78 6.56
C LEU A 477 -10.04 7.08 6.93
N LEU A 478 -10.65 7.75 5.95
CA LEU A 478 -11.33 9.03 6.12
C LEU A 478 -12.55 8.91 7.05
N PHE A 479 -13.33 7.83 6.92
CA PHE A 479 -14.42 7.54 7.87
C PHE A 479 -13.91 7.19 9.27
N GLY A 480 -12.72 6.59 9.41
CA GLY A 480 -12.06 6.40 10.69
C GLY A 480 -11.81 7.73 11.42
N PHE A 481 -11.39 8.77 10.70
CA PHE A 481 -11.21 10.11 11.26
C PHE A 481 -12.54 10.75 11.67
N LEU A 482 -13.59 10.62 10.84
CA LEU A 482 -14.93 11.10 11.18
C LEU A 482 -15.51 10.36 12.40
N ALA A 483 -15.29 9.05 12.50
CA ALA A 483 -15.70 8.23 13.63
C ALA A 483 -14.97 8.65 14.92
N ALA A 484 -13.68 8.94 14.86
CA ALA A 484 -12.92 9.45 16.00
C ALA A 484 -13.51 10.75 16.55
N ILE A 485 -13.94 11.67 15.67
CA ILE A 485 -14.63 12.90 16.05
C ILE A 485 -16.01 12.58 16.67
N ALA A 486 -16.78 11.68 16.06
CA ALA A 486 -18.10 11.28 16.53
C ALA A 486 -18.05 10.66 17.93
N VAL A 487 -17.13 9.72 18.15
CA VAL A 487 -16.92 9.07 19.45
C VAL A 487 -16.54 10.09 20.51
N THR A 488 -15.64 11.03 20.18
CA THR A 488 -15.27 12.10 21.11
C THR A 488 -16.49 12.97 21.48
N ASP A 489 -17.29 13.39 20.49
CA ASP A 489 -18.51 14.16 20.72
C ASP A 489 -19.55 13.39 21.56
N LEU A 490 -19.68 12.07 21.33
CA LEU A 490 -20.55 11.18 22.11
C LEU A 490 -20.10 11.11 23.58
N LEU A 491 -18.81 10.88 23.84
CA LEU A 491 -18.26 10.81 25.20
C LEU A 491 -18.37 12.14 25.95
N ILE A 492 -18.28 13.27 25.26
CA ILE A 492 -18.53 14.59 25.86
C ILE A 492 -20.01 14.74 26.22
N LYS A 493 -20.94 14.36 25.34
CA LYS A 493 -22.39 14.46 25.59
C LYS A 493 -22.87 13.58 26.75
N ILE A 494 -22.33 12.37 26.89
CA ILE A 494 -22.64 11.47 28.01
C ILE A 494 -22.31 12.16 29.35
N LYS A 495 -21.22 12.97 29.40
CA LYS A 495 -20.86 13.76 30.58
C LYS A 495 -21.98 14.72 31.00
N ILE A 496 -22.68 15.33 30.03
CA ILE A 496 -23.66 16.40 30.27
C ILE A 496 -25.05 15.84 30.60
N LYS A 497 -25.47 14.76 29.92
CA LYS A 497 -26.82 14.20 30.07
C LYS A 497 -26.97 13.29 31.28
N ALA A 498 -25.96 12.49 31.63
CA ALA A 498 -26.02 11.59 32.79
C ALA A 498 -26.03 12.34 34.14
N ILE A 499 -25.60 13.61 34.17
CA ILE A 499 -25.79 14.50 35.34
C ILE A 499 -27.28 14.84 35.56
N ARG A 500 -28.14 14.74 34.54
CA ARG A 500 -29.52 15.23 34.57
C ARG A 500 -30.60 14.14 34.65
N THR A 501 -30.33 12.85 34.42
CA THR A 501 -31.44 11.92 34.10
C THR A 501 -31.28 10.45 34.54
N THR A 502 -30.13 9.98 35.06
CA THR A 502 -29.92 8.53 35.35
C THR A 502 -29.20 8.27 36.67
N SER A 503 -29.53 7.17 37.38
CA SER A 503 -28.85 6.77 38.64
C SER A 503 -27.45 6.18 38.43
N LEU A 504 -27.11 5.78 37.21
CA LEU A 504 -25.78 5.30 36.82
C LEU A 504 -24.79 6.47 36.72
N ARG A 505 -23.64 6.34 37.38
CA ARG A 505 -22.56 7.35 37.33
C ARG A 505 -22.12 7.58 35.87
N PRO A 506 -22.03 8.84 35.38
CA PRO A 506 -21.61 9.17 34.01
C PRO A 506 -20.32 8.49 33.54
N THR A 507 -19.39 8.24 34.47
CA THR A 507 -18.12 7.55 34.21
C THR A 507 -18.33 6.10 33.77
N VAL A 508 -19.28 5.38 34.39
CA VAL A 508 -19.58 3.97 34.05
C VAL A 508 -20.14 3.87 32.62
N LEU A 509 -21.08 4.74 32.26
CA LEU A 509 -21.67 4.78 30.91
C LEU A 509 -20.62 5.07 29.83
N LYS A 510 -19.65 5.95 30.10
CA LYS A 510 -18.53 6.19 29.18
C LYS A 510 -17.68 4.94 29.00
N VAL A 511 -17.30 4.28 30.10
CA VAL A 511 -16.49 3.06 30.05
C VAL A 511 -17.20 1.97 29.25
N ILE A 512 -18.49 1.74 29.51
CA ILE A 512 -19.30 0.77 28.75
C ILE A 512 -19.31 1.14 27.26
N THR A 513 -19.56 2.41 26.93
CA THR A 513 -19.58 2.88 25.53
C THR A 513 -18.23 2.64 24.83
N VAL A 514 -17.12 2.95 25.51
CA VAL A 514 -15.77 2.71 25.00
C VAL A 514 -15.51 1.22 24.79
N ILE A 515 -15.87 0.37 25.76
CA ILE A 515 -15.71 -1.09 25.68
C ILE A 515 -16.50 -1.64 24.49
N ILE A 516 -17.76 -1.22 24.30
CA ILE A 516 -18.59 -1.69 23.18
C ILE A 516 -17.96 -1.31 21.84
N ILE A 517 -17.50 -0.05 21.69
CA ILE A 517 -16.85 0.39 20.44
C ILE A 517 -15.60 -0.43 20.17
N ILE A 518 -14.75 -0.63 21.18
CA ILE A 518 -13.51 -1.40 21.04
C ILE A 518 -13.81 -2.86 20.71
N PHE A 519 -14.74 -3.47 21.43
CA PHE A 519 -15.15 -4.88 21.26
C PHE A 519 -15.72 -5.16 19.87
N LEU A 520 -16.43 -4.21 19.26
CA LEU A 520 -16.98 -4.34 17.91
C LEU A 520 -16.00 -3.93 16.80
N ALA A 521 -14.97 -3.12 17.11
CA ALA A 521 -14.01 -2.64 16.11
C ALA A 521 -12.85 -3.61 15.86
N ILE A 522 -12.38 -4.30 16.91
CA ILE A 522 -11.17 -5.14 16.91
C ILE A 522 -11.29 -6.55 16.28
N PRO A 523 -12.43 -7.27 16.34
CA PRO A 523 -12.46 -8.71 16.07
C PRO A 523 -11.82 -9.15 14.75
N THR A 524 -12.00 -8.36 13.69
CA THR A 524 -11.42 -8.65 12.37
C THR A 524 -9.90 -8.63 12.37
N GLN A 525 -9.27 -7.71 13.11
CA GLN A 525 -7.80 -7.69 13.20
C GLN A 525 -7.26 -8.86 14.03
N VAL A 526 -7.96 -9.24 15.09
CA VAL A 526 -7.64 -10.46 15.84
C VAL A 526 -7.80 -11.69 14.94
N GLY A 527 -8.86 -11.72 14.13
CA GLY A 527 -9.06 -12.74 13.10
C GLY A 527 -7.93 -12.79 12.09
N LEU A 528 -7.46 -11.63 11.58
CA LEU A 528 -6.32 -11.57 10.66
C LEU A 528 -5.04 -12.15 11.29
N LEU A 529 -4.69 -11.72 12.50
CA LEU A 529 -3.51 -12.24 13.20
C LEU A 529 -3.64 -13.75 13.46
N TRP A 530 -4.82 -14.18 13.90
CA TRP A 530 -5.10 -15.60 14.13
C TRP A 530 -4.94 -16.41 12.84
N GLN A 531 -5.56 -15.99 11.74
CA GLN A 531 -5.46 -16.65 10.44
C GLN A 531 -4.02 -16.66 9.94
N PHE A 532 -3.31 -15.54 10.05
CA PHE A 532 -1.93 -15.42 9.60
C PHE A 532 -0.98 -16.39 10.32
N TYR A 533 -1.09 -16.51 11.65
CA TYR A 533 -0.20 -17.38 12.43
C TYR A 533 -0.70 -18.82 12.56
N SER A 534 -1.98 -19.09 12.29
CA SER A 534 -2.51 -20.47 12.22
C SER A 534 -2.23 -21.12 10.88
N ASN A 535 -2.06 -20.34 9.82
CA ASN A 535 -1.74 -20.84 8.50
C ASN A 535 -0.22 -20.95 8.30
N PRO A 536 0.27 -22.02 7.65
CA PRO A 536 1.65 -22.09 7.20
C PRO A 536 1.95 -21.00 6.15
N ALA A 537 3.24 -20.69 5.95
CA ALA A 537 3.68 -19.87 4.82
C ALA A 537 3.16 -20.43 3.51
N LEU A 538 2.75 -19.58 2.56
CA LEU A 538 2.15 -20.06 1.30
C LEU A 538 3.20 -20.59 0.33
N SER A 539 4.34 -19.91 0.24
CA SER A 539 5.41 -20.30 -0.68
C SER A 539 6.81 -20.21 -0.09
N LYS A 540 7.76 -20.91 -0.72
CA LYS A 540 9.18 -20.92 -0.35
C LYS A 540 10.10 -20.95 -1.56
N ILE A 541 11.34 -20.52 -1.36
CA ILE A 541 12.48 -20.80 -2.25
C ILE A 541 13.42 -21.70 -1.47
N SER A 542 13.79 -22.85 -2.04
CA SER A 542 14.67 -23.81 -1.37
C SER A 542 16.11 -23.29 -1.22
N TYR A 543 16.92 -23.98 -0.42
CA TYR A 543 18.35 -23.67 -0.35
C TYR A 543 19.10 -24.00 -1.65
N GLY A 544 18.72 -25.06 -2.37
CA GLY A 544 19.32 -25.39 -3.66
C GLY A 544 18.99 -24.34 -4.73
N GLU A 545 17.75 -23.85 -4.79
CA GLU A 545 17.40 -22.72 -5.67
C GLU A 545 18.20 -21.46 -5.30
N LEU A 546 18.32 -21.13 -4.00
CA LEU A 546 19.11 -19.97 -3.55
C LEU A 546 20.59 -20.09 -3.93
N GLU A 547 21.16 -21.28 -3.87
CA GLU A 547 22.52 -21.56 -4.31
C GLU A 547 22.68 -21.29 -5.81
N ALA A 548 21.77 -21.82 -6.64
CA ALA A 548 21.75 -21.61 -8.08
C ALA A 548 21.59 -20.12 -8.44
N LEU A 549 20.63 -19.43 -7.83
CA LEU A 549 20.39 -18.00 -8.07
C LEU A 549 21.59 -17.15 -7.63
N ASN A 550 22.26 -17.52 -6.54
CA ASN A 550 23.49 -16.87 -6.12
C ASN A 550 24.67 -17.18 -7.07
N TYR A 551 24.78 -18.40 -7.60
CA TYR A 551 25.74 -18.72 -8.66
C TYR A 551 25.51 -17.81 -9.88
N LEU A 552 24.27 -17.70 -10.35
CA LEU A 552 23.93 -16.85 -11.49
C LEU A 552 24.31 -15.38 -11.22
N LYS A 553 24.00 -14.87 -10.03
CA LYS A 553 24.36 -13.50 -9.61
C LYS A 553 25.86 -13.22 -9.69
N GLN A 554 26.67 -14.20 -9.30
CA GLN A 554 28.13 -14.08 -9.21
C GLN A 554 28.83 -14.30 -10.57
N ASN A 555 28.22 -15.08 -11.46
CA ASN A 555 28.83 -15.53 -12.71
C ASN A 555 28.18 -14.96 -13.98
N SER A 556 27.39 -13.89 -13.86
CA SER A 556 26.77 -13.17 -14.99
C SER A 556 27.03 -11.67 -14.94
N GLU A 557 26.97 -11.01 -16.10
CA GLU A 557 27.00 -9.54 -16.19
C GLU A 557 25.72 -8.93 -15.63
N ARG A 558 25.75 -7.69 -15.12
CA ARG A 558 24.63 -7.06 -14.39
C ARG A 558 23.36 -6.86 -15.23
N ASP A 559 23.53 -6.73 -16.52
CA ASP A 559 22.51 -6.51 -17.53
C ASP A 559 22.10 -7.78 -18.26
N ALA A 560 22.70 -8.93 -17.90
CA ALA A 560 22.36 -10.23 -18.44
C ALA A 560 20.86 -10.53 -18.37
N VAL A 561 20.36 -11.20 -19.41
CA VAL A 561 18.97 -11.62 -19.59
C VAL A 561 18.86 -13.11 -19.27
N VAL A 562 17.96 -13.43 -18.33
CA VAL A 562 17.70 -14.79 -17.88
C VAL A 562 16.37 -15.27 -18.45
N LEU A 563 16.40 -16.37 -19.20
CA LEU A 563 15.21 -17.09 -19.62
C LEU A 563 14.79 -18.09 -18.54
N THR A 564 13.51 -18.08 -18.19
CA THR A 564 12.87 -19.09 -17.34
C THR A 564 11.83 -19.85 -18.16
N ALA A 565 11.44 -21.04 -17.72
CA ALA A 565 10.38 -21.79 -18.36
C ALA A 565 9.02 -21.05 -18.27
N PRO A 566 8.07 -21.34 -19.19
CA PRO A 566 6.71 -20.85 -19.08
C PRO A 566 6.03 -21.32 -17.78
N PHE A 567 5.42 -20.40 -17.03
CA PHE A 567 4.72 -20.74 -15.79
C PHE A 567 3.55 -21.71 -16.04
N ASN A 568 3.50 -22.79 -15.25
CA ASN A 568 2.42 -23.77 -15.30
C ASN A 568 1.54 -23.68 -14.05
N LYS A 569 0.39 -23.01 -14.19
CA LYS A 569 -0.58 -22.78 -13.11
C LYS A 569 -1.15 -24.05 -12.44
N TYR A 570 -0.95 -25.23 -13.05
CA TYR A 570 -1.42 -26.52 -12.52
C TYR A 570 -0.36 -27.20 -11.63
N GLU A 571 0.89 -26.74 -11.61
CA GLU A 571 1.95 -27.37 -10.82
C GLU A 571 1.70 -27.25 -9.32
N LYS A 572 1.11 -26.15 -8.86
CA LYS A 572 0.69 -26.01 -7.46
C LYS A 572 -0.18 -27.17 -6.98
N ASP A 573 -0.98 -27.79 -7.87
CA ASP A 573 -1.90 -28.86 -7.51
C ASP A 573 -1.16 -30.19 -7.25
N MET A 574 0.12 -30.29 -7.64
CA MET A 574 1.01 -31.41 -7.30
C MET A 574 1.47 -31.35 -5.83
N TYR A 575 1.40 -30.17 -5.20
CA TYR A 575 1.83 -29.96 -3.82
C TYR A 575 0.63 -30.03 -2.87
N LYS A 576 0.62 -31.08 -2.04
CA LYS A 576 -0.50 -31.32 -1.10
C LYS A 576 -0.54 -30.34 0.06
N ASN A 577 0.61 -29.82 0.48
CA ASN A 577 0.72 -28.95 1.65
C ASN A 577 1.70 -27.80 1.39
N PRO A 578 1.35 -26.57 1.81
CA PRO A 578 2.29 -25.44 1.83
C PRO A 578 3.41 -25.61 2.90
N PRO A 579 4.56 -24.90 2.76
CA PRO A 579 4.84 -23.93 1.70
C PRO A 579 5.16 -24.61 0.35
N ILE A 580 4.49 -24.15 -0.70
CA ILE A 580 4.66 -24.60 -2.08
C ILE A 580 5.94 -23.94 -2.65
N PRO A 581 6.76 -24.62 -3.46
CA PRO A 581 7.86 -23.95 -4.17
C PRO A 581 7.35 -22.74 -4.94
N ILE A 582 8.08 -21.62 -4.86
CA ILE A 582 7.56 -20.32 -5.32
C ILE A 582 7.25 -20.33 -6.82
N TYR A 583 8.06 -21.04 -7.61
CA TYR A 583 7.89 -21.21 -9.06
C TYR A 583 6.58 -21.91 -9.43
N ALA A 584 6.11 -22.84 -8.58
CA ALA A 584 4.87 -23.58 -8.81
C ALA A 584 3.65 -22.84 -8.24
N TRP A 585 3.84 -21.99 -7.23
CA TRP A 585 2.76 -21.34 -6.49
C TRP A 585 2.06 -20.24 -7.30
N TYR A 586 2.84 -19.35 -7.95
CA TYR A 586 2.36 -18.23 -8.76
C TYR A 586 3.45 -17.81 -9.75
N ASP A 587 3.05 -17.20 -10.87
CA ASP A 587 4.01 -16.58 -11.79
C ASP A 587 4.68 -15.38 -11.09
N THR A 588 6.01 -15.40 -10.93
CA THR A 588 6.68 -14.52 -9.98
C THR A 588 8.09 -14.13 -10.42
N GLY A 589 8.45 -12.87 -10.19
CA GLY A 589 9.75 -12.29 -10.52
C GLY A 589 10.92 -12.68 -9.61
N TYR A 590 10.86 -13.84 -8.95
CA TYR A 590 11.81 -14.18 -7.89
C TYR A 590 13.24 -14.34 -8.41
N VAL A 591 13.41 -14.82 -9.64
CA VAL A 591 14.73 -14.90 -10.28
C VAL A 591 15.37 -13.52 -10.34
N SER A 592 14.62 -12.48 -10.72
CA SER A 592 15.10 -11.10 -10.77
C SER A 592 15.52 -10.58 -9.39
N VAL A 593 14.75 -10.89 -8.34
CA VAL A 593 15.07 -10.51 -6.96
C VAL A 593 16.41 -11.08 -6.50
N PHE A 594 16.60 -12.38 -6.63
CA PHE A 594 17.75 -13.06 -6.03
C PHE A 594 19.01 -12.96 -6.89
N THR A 595 18.88 -12.78 -8.20
CA THR A 595 20.01 -12.65 -9.13
C THR A 595 20.39 -11.19 -9.40
N SER A 596 19.45 -10.25 -9.17
CA SER A 596 19.55 -8.84 -9.61
C SER A 596 19.71 -8.70 -11.14
N ARG A 597 19.32 -9.73 -11.91
CA ARG A 597 19.33 -9.75 -13.39
C ARG A 597 17.92 -9.61 -13.93
N LYS A 598 17.79 -9.19 -15.20
CA LYS A 598 16.47 -9.09 -15.82
C LYS A 598 16.04 -10.49 -16.25
N THR A 599 14.77 -10.83 -16.09
CA THR A 599 14.21 -11.99 -16.79
C THR A 599 13.76 -11.56 -18.19
N LEU A 600 13.81 -12.46 -19.17
CA LEU A 600 13.29 -12.16 -20.50
C LEU A 600 11.81 -11.79 -20.40
N ILE A 601 11.04 -12.64 -19.72
CA ILE A 601 9.65 -12.41 -19.35
C ILE A 601 9.30 -13.27 -18.11
N ALA A 602 8.76 -12.64 -17.08
CA ALA A 602 8.20 -13.28 -15.89
C ALA A 602 7.07 -12.39 -15.30
N ASP A 603 6.28 -12.92 -14.36
CA ASP A 603 5.19 -12.18 -13.72
C ASP A 603 4.28 -11.48 -14.74
N GLU A 604 3.70 -12.28 -15.64
CA GLU A 604 2.86 -11.84 -16.74
C GLU A 604 1.65 -11.03 -16.24
N GLU A 605 1.18 -11.25 -15.01
CA GLU A 605 0.13 -10.43 -14.40
C GLU A 605 0.57 -8.96 -14.27
N GLN A 606 1.75 -8.70 -13.71
CA GLN A 606 2.25 -7.31 -13.58
C GLN A 606 2.48 -6.67 -14.94
N ILE A 607 3.01 -7.43 -15.91
CA ILE A 607 3.20 -6.99 -17.29
C ILE A 607 1.85 -6.59 -17.92
N ASN A 608 0.83 -7.44 -17.79
CA ASN A 608 -0.52 -7.17 -18.30
C ASN A 608 -1.18 -5.97 -17.62
N ILE A 609 -1.02 -5.79 -16.31
CA ILE A 609 -1.53 -4.62 -15.57
C ILE A 609 -0.91 -3.32 -16.09
N MET A 610 0.37 -3.34 -16.45
CA MET A 610 1.09 -2.19 -17.00
C MET A 610 0.82 -1.95 -18.49
N GLY A 611 0.17 -2.89 -19.18
CA GLY A 611 -0.29 -2.76 -20.56
C GLY A 611 0.80 -2.90 -21.61
N TYR A 612 1.80 -3.76 -21.38
CA TYR A 612 2.73 -4.15 -22.44
C TYR A 612 2.08 -5.15 -23.40
N ASP A 613 2.45 -5.07 -24.67
CA ASP A 613 2.08 -6.08 -25.68
C ASP A 613 3.18 -7.14 -25.73
N VAL A 614 2.88 -8.33 -25.21
CA VAL A 614 3.84 -9.44 -25.07
C VAL A 614 3.29 -10.76 -25.61
N ASP A 615 2.12 -10.75 -26.27
CA ASP A 615 1.45 -11.99 -26.71
C ASP A 615 2.33 -12.78 -27.69
N GLU A 616 3.04 -12.12 -28.60
CA GLU A 616 4.00 -12.77 -29.51
C GLU A 616 5.13 -13.44 -28.72
N LEU A 617 5.77 -12.71 -27.80
CA LEU A 617 6.88 -13.23 -26.98
C LEU A 617 6.44 -14.42 -26.10
N VAL A 618 5.27 -14.34 -25.47
CA VAL A 618 4.73 -15.43 -24.63
C VAL A 618 4.49 -16.69 -25.47
N ASN A 619 3.90 -16.54 -26.67
CA ASN A 619 3.62 -17.67 -27.55
C ASN A 619 4.90 -18.28 -28.12
N GLU A 620 5.86 -17.46 -28.55
CA GLU A 620 7.15 -17.94 -29.06
C GLU A 620 7.97 -18.63 -27.97
N ARG A 621 7.99 -18.09 -26.74
CA ARG A 621 8.64 -18.76 -25.59
C ARG A 621 8.05 -20.14 -25.37
N LYS A 622 6.72 -20.24 -25.37
CA LYS A 622 6.04 -21.53 -25.19
C LYS A 622 6.38 -22.50 -26.31
N GLU A 623 6.35 -22.05 -27.57
CA GLU A 623 6.72 -22.88 -28.72
C GLU A 623 8.18 -23.35 -28.64
N ALA A 624 9.09 -22.50 -28.20
CA ALA A 624 10.50 -22.83 -28.04
C ALA A 624 10.72 -23.95 -27.00
N PHE A 625 9.98 -23.93 -25.88
CA PHE A 625 10.07 -24.96 -24.84
C PHE A 625 9.36 -26.28 -25.21
N ASP A 626 8.22 -26.20 -25.89
CA ASP A 626 7.37 -27.36 -26.24
C ASP A 626 7.84 -28.10 -27.51
N SER A 627 8.66 -27.47 -28.35
CA SER A 627 9.13 -28.08 -29.60
C SER A 627 10.29 -29.05 -29.41
N THR A 628 10.24 -30.18 -30.13
CA THR A 628 11.35 -31.13 -30.23
C THR A 628 12.43 -30.69 -31.24
N ASP A 629 12.20 -29.63 -32.01
CA ASP A 629 13.17 -29.06 -32.95
C ASP A 629 14.06 -28.03 -32.24
N SER A 630 15.30 -28.40 -31.95
CA SER A 630 16.27 -27.54 -31.26
C SER A 630 16.54 -26.22 -31.98
N ASN A 631 16.32 -26.13 -33.30
CA ASN A 631 16.49 -24.87 -34.03
C ASN A 631 15.52 -23.79 -33.54
N LYS A 632 14.30 -24.15 -33.16
CA LYS A 632 13.33 -23.17 -32.62
C LYS A 632 13.81 -22.54 -31.32
N MET A 633 14.35 -23.35 -30.42
CA MET A 633 14.96 -22.83 -29.19
C MET A 633 16.19 -21.97 -29.50
N ASN A 634 17.07 -22.42 -30.39
CA ASN A 634 18.27 -21.67 -30.76
C ASN A 634 17.95 -20.32 -31.43
N ASP A 635 16.98 -20.29 -32.33
CA ASP A 635 16.50 -19.08 -32.98
C ASP A 635 15.82 -18.14 -31.97
N PHE A 636 15.04 -18.68 -31.02
CA PHE A 636 14.43 -17.91 -29.94
C PHE A 636 15.47 -17.25 -29.03
N LEU A 637 16.45 -18.03 -28.55
CA LEU A 637 17.53 -17.52 -27.70
C LEU A 637 18.30 -16.39 -28.37
N LYS A 638 18.56 -16.52 -29.68
CA LYS A 638 19.23 -15.51 -30.49
C LYS A 638 18.35 -14.29 -30.78
N LYS A 639 17.05 -14.47 -31.06
CA LYS A 639 16.10 -13.37 -31.34
C LYS A 639 16.00 -12.40 -30.16
N TYR A 640 16.07 -12.92 -28.93
CA TYR A 640 15.84 -12.17 -27.70
C TYR A 640 17.10 -11.91 -26.87
N ASP A 641 18.30 -12.14 -27.43
CA ASP A 641 19.59 -11.91 -26.78
C ASP A 641 19.65 -12.52 -25.36
N VAL A 642 19.28 -13.79 -25.23
CA VAL A 642 19.28 -14.51 -23.94
C VAL A 642 20.70 -14.92 -23.58
N ASP A 643 21.15 -14.60 -22.37
CA ASP A 643 22.49 -14.97 -21.87
C ASP A 643 22.49 -16.28 -21.09
N PHE A 644 21.45 -16.50 -20.29
CA PHE A 644 21.34 -17.65 -19.40
C PHE A 644 19.93 -18.23 -19.41
N ILE A 645 19.84 -19.54 -19.21
CA ILE A 645 18.58 -20.25 -18.97
C ILE A 645 18.63 -20.81 -17.57
N TYR A 646 17.64 -20.46 -16.74
CA TYR A 646 17.45 -20.99 -15.40
C TYR A 646 16.22 -21.92 -15.41
N LEU A 647 16.43 -23.18 -15.02
CA LEU A 647 15.37 -24.17 -14.91
C LEU A 647 15.36 -24.79 -13.52
N VAL A 648 14.18 -24.95 -12.94
CA VAL A 648 14.01 -25.82 -11.77
C VAL A 648 13.89 -27.28 -12.21
N TRP A 649 14.22 -28.24 -11.34
CA TRP A 649 14.51 -29.63 -11.75
C TRP A 649 13.42 -30.33 -12.59
N GLU A 650 12.14 -30.03 -12.34
CA GLU A 650 11.02 -30.61 -13.07
C GLU A 650 10.86 -30.02 -14.49
N GLU A 651 11.41 -28.83 -14.73
CA GLU A 651 11.38 -28.14 -16.02
C GLU A 651 12.46 -28.68 -16.96
N ARG A 652 12.08 -28.83 -18.23
CA ARG A 652 12.96 -29.34 -19.29
C ARG A 652 12.55 -28.81 -20.64
N PHE A 653 13.50 -28.82 -21.56
CA PHE A 653 13.23 -28.65 -22.98
C PHE A 653 12.60 -29.93 -23.54
N ALA A 654 11.68 -29.79 -24.50
CA ALA A 654 11.22 -30.94 -25.28
C ALA A 654 12.28 -31.40 -26.29
N ALA A 655 13.11 -30.47 -26.77
CA ALA A 655 14.26 -30.75 -27.63
C ALA A 655 15.43 -31.41 -26.88
N GLU A 656 16.27 -32.14 -27.61
CA GLU A 656 17.50 -32.72 -27.07
C GLU A 656 18.49 -31.61 -26.68
N VAL A 657 18.90 -31.59 -25.40
CA VAL A 657 19.73 -30.53 -24.80
C VAL A 657 21.07 -30.37 -25.52
N GLU A 658 21.66 -31.48 -26.01
CA GLU A 658 22.95 -31.50 -26.73
C GLU A 658 22.94 -30.66 -28.01
N ASN A 659 21.74 -30.45 -28.60
CA ASN A 659 21.54 -29.70 -29.84
C ASN A 659 21.10 -28.24 -29.58
N ILE A 660 20.92 -27.85 -28.32
CA ILE A 660 20.65 -26.46 -27.92
C ILE A 660 22.00 -25.76 -27.76
N ASN A 661 22.11 -24.52 -28.25
CA ASN A 661 23.31 -23.67 -28.16
C ASN A 661 23.49 -23.12 -26.74
N ALA A 662 23.52 -23.99 -25.74
CA ALA A 662 23.70 -23.63 -24.35
C ALA A 662 24.52 -24.69 -23.60
N ASP A 663 25.44 -24.24 -22.76
CA ASP A 663 26.32 -25.10 -21.95
C ASP A 663 25.83 -25.16 -20.51
N LEU A 664 25.70 -26.37 -19.94
CA LEU A 664 25.38 -26.53 -18.51
C LEU A 664 26.55 -26.02 -17.67
N VAL A 665 26.31 -24.98 -16.86
CA VAL A 665 27.34 -24.31 -16.04
C VAL A 665 27.14 -24.49 -14.53
N PHE A 666 25.93 -24.88 -14.11
CA PHE A 666 25.62 -25.20 -12.72
C PHE A 666 24.48 -26.23 -12.64
N GLU A 667 24.58 -27.15 -11.70
CA GLU A 667 23.54 -28.14 -11.40
C GLU A 667 23.60 -28.51 -9.92
N ASN A 668 22.43 -28.60 -9.28
CA ASN A 668 22.25 -29.22 -7.97
C ASN A 668 20.92 -29.98 -7.92
N GLU A 669 20.47 -30.37 -6.72
CA GLU A 669 19.25 -31.15 -6.54
C GLU A 669 17.95 -30.42 -6.94
N ASP A 670 17.97 -29.08 -6.98
CA ASP A 670 16.76 -28.27 -7.19
C ASP A 670 16.75 -27.53 -8.54
N SER A 671 17.90 -27.24 -9.14
CA SER A 671 17.99 -26.33 -10.29
C SER A 671 19.18 -26.59 -11.21
N ARG A 672 19.04 -26.15 -12.46
CA ARG A 672 20.08 -26.15 -13.50
C ARG A 672 20.21 -24.77 -14.13
N ILE A 673 21.43 -24.41 -14.49
CA ILE A 673 21.71 -23.18 -15.23
C ILE A 673 22.52 -23.52 -16.48
N TYR A 674 22.02 -23.04 -17.61
CA TYR A 674 22.70 -23.09 -18.88
C TYR A 674 23.16 -21.70 -19.30
N ARG A 675 24.37 -21.59 -19.84
CA ARG A 675 24.90 -20.37 -20.47
C ARG A 675 24.72 -20.48 -21.97
N VAL A 676 24.07 -19.51 -22.59
CA VAL A 676 23.89 -19.47 -24.06
C VAL A 676 25.21 -19.11 -24.73
N ARG A 677 25.50 -19.74 -25.88
CA ARG A 677 26.76 -19.60 -26.62
C ARG A 677 26.82 -18.40 -27.55
#